data_AF-A0A6N2T8B7-F1
#
_entry.id   AF-A0A6N2T8B7-F1
#
_cell.length_a   1.000
_cell.length_b   1.000
_cell.length_c   1.000
_cell.angle_alpha   90.00
_cell.angle_beta   90.00
_cell.angle_gamma   90.00
#
_symmetry.space_group_name_H-M   'P 1'
#
loop_
_entity.id
_entity.type
_entity.pdbx_description
1 polymer ?
#
loop_
_entity_poly.entity_id
_entity_poly.type
_entity_poly.pdbx_seq_one_letter_code
_entity_poly.pdbx_strand_id
1 'polypeptide(L)'
;MAYYTIPRYEGKTEGNRIIWETAGELVYIEPYGRDAIRFRSSKSLHIDEALNWTLEEPASPEGVIIEADDEKACMTNGKIQVTITGDGTVTYRNTRTGKVLLEEYWIDGRVHTAPLRRAREYRVTSGNQFKISLYFKAEPGEHFYGMGQDANDCFDLKGSTVELLQKNGKCTIPYTYSSRGYGFIWNNPAIGRAEFVNNHTMWHVQCAKQIDYVVIAGDTPGEINEKFTAVTGRAPMLPEWAAGFWQCKLRYETQEELLQVAREYKKRGLPISVIVIDYFHWTMQGEWKFDPEKWPDPKAMVSELESMGIKLMVSIWPTIDPRSENYAYMRERNYILRGERGVDVVFMFFGPQTYVDTTHPGAQEFFWSRAKKNYYDYGIRTFWLDEAEPEMRPYDYDNVRMYLGNGEEVSNIYCVGFAKAFYDGLKAQGEEVCNLVRCAWLGSQRYGVVLWSGDIASTFDSLRKQLKAGLNVAMCGIPWWTTDIGGFINGDPESEEFRELMIRWFEFGVFCPIFRLHGFRLPYPVRDILNPDGYCGSGGPNEVWSFGEEAYEIIRRYMYVREELKPYIMKQMKLASEDGTPVMRPLFYDFCGDKNVYDIGDEYMFGPDLLVAPVVEPGARKRMVYLPEGCRWKDAGTGMVYDGGTRIEADAPLDTIPLFLKEDARLSLQMKPGTAETMYR
;
A
#
# COMPACT_ATOMS: atom_id res chain seq x y z
N MET A 1 44.38 -27.37 10.82
CA MET A 1 43.89 -27.62 9.46
C MET A 1 43.00 -26.46 9.09
N ALA A 2 43.42 -25.59 8.17
CA ALA A 2 42.55 -24.53 7.66
C ALA A 2 41.51 -25.20 6.76
N TYR A 3 40.28 -25.37 7.25
CA TYR A 3 39.20 -26.05 6.51
C TYR A 3 38.63 -25.18 5.38
N TYR A 4 38.94 -23.87 5.34
CA TYR A 4 38.49 -22.94 4.31
C TYR A 4 39.42 -21.72 4.23
N THR A 5 39.75 -21.29 3.01
CA THR A 5 40.49 -20.05 2.73
C THR A 5 39.71 -19.30 1.66
N ILE A 6 39.51 -17.99 1.85
CA ILE A 6 38.88 -17.14 0.85
C ILE A 6 39.79 -17.15 -0.40
N PRO A 7 39.27 -17.50 -1.59
CA PRO A 7 40.04 -17.47 -2.81
C PRO A 7 40.40 -16.03 -3.17
N ARG A 8 41.40 -15.88 -4.04
CA ARG A 8 41.77 -14.56 -4.56
C ARG A 8 40.58 -13.89 -5.24
N TYR A 9 40.39 -12.60 -5.02
CA TYR A 9 39.42 -11.80 -5.74
C TYR A 9 39.88 -11.53 -7.17
N GLU A 10 39.08 -11.98 -8.15
CA GLU A 10 39.35 -11.83 -9.59
C GLU A 10 38.29 -10.97 -10.29
N GLY A 11 37.48 -10.23 -9.53
CA GLY A 11 36.48 -9.31 -10.09
C GLY A 11 37.10 -8.09 -10.76
N LYS A 12 36.29 -7.39 -11.55
CA LYS A 12 36.68 -6.20 -12.32
C LYS A 12 35.81 -5.01 -11.93
N THR A 13 36.28 -3.82 -12.28
CA THR A 13 35.50 -2.59 -12.14
C THR A 13 35.27 -1.97 -13.52
N GLU A 14 34.06 -1.48 -13.75
CA GLU A 14 33.68 -0.76 -14.97
C GLU A 14 32.93 0.52 -14.58
N GLY A 15 33.58 1.68 -14.71
CA GLY A 15 33.06 2.92 -14.15
C GLY A 15 32.81 2.80 -12.64
N ASN A 16 31.58 3.06 -12.20
CA ASN A 16 31.14 2.92 -10.81
C ASN A 16 30.51 1.55 -10.50
N ARG A 17 30.77 0.52 -11.30
CA ARG A 17 30.24 -0.84 -11.12
C ARG A 17 31.35 -1.79 -10.68
N ILE A 18 31.07 -2.61 -9.69
CA ILE A 18 31.84 -3.83 -9.42
C ILE A 18 31.20 -4.98 -10.18
N ILE A 19 32.02 -5.73 -10.92
CA ILE A 19 31.64 -6.94 -11.66
C ILE A 19 32.39 -8.11 -11.05
N TRP A 20 31.65 -9.06 -10.48
CA TRP A 20 32.21 -10.33 -10.01
C TRP A 20 31.63 -11.46 -10.86
N GLU A 21 32.48 -12.22 -11.52
CA GLU A 21 32.09 -13.33 -12.39
C GLU A 21 32.94 -14.55 -12.04
N THR A 22 32.37 -15.52 -11.33
CA THR A 22 33.07 -16.74 -10.91
C THR A 22 32.07 -17.86 -10.68
N ALA A 23 32.51 -19.11 -10.88
CA ALA A 23 31.72 -20.32 -10.59
C ALA A 23 30.32 -20.36 -11.26
N GLY A 24 30.21 -19.79 -12.46
CA GLY A 24 28.96 -19.76 -13.23
C GLY A 24 27.92 -18.76 -12.72
N GLU A 25 28.33 -17.74 -11.97
CA GLU A 25 27.49 -16.64 -11.51
C GLU A 25 28.13 -15.31 -11.91
N LEU A 26 27.29 -14.39 -12.40
CA LEU A 26 27.63 -12.99 -12.67
C LEU A 26 26.91 -12.11 -11.65
N VAL A 27 27.65 -11.17 -11.05
CA VAL A 27 27.17 -10.21 -10.06
C VAL A 27 27.56 -8.80 -10.49
N TYR A 28 26.58 -7.89 -10.50
CA TYR A 28 26.78 -6.45 -10.60
C TYR A 28 26.43 -5.78 -9.27
N ILE A 29 27.31 -4.91 -8.80
CA ILE A 29 27.09 -4.05 -7.64
C ILE A 29 27.35 -2.61 -8.07
N GLU A 30 26.37 -1.75 -7.85
CA GLU A 30 26.35 -0.38 -8.37
C GLU A 30 25.74 0.59 -7.38
N PRO A 31 26.19 1.86 -7.36
CA PRO A 31 25.49 2.89 -6.61
C PRO A 31 24.11 3.14 -7.25
N TYR A 32 23.09 3.41 -6.44
CA TYR A 32 21.72 3.64 -6.93
C TYR A 32 21.04 4.78 -6.19
N GLY A 33 21.48 6.01 -6.48
CA GLY A 33 21.08 7.20 -5.76
C GLY A 33 21.89 7.40 -4.48
N ARG A 34 21.48 8.36 -3.65
CA ARG A 34 22.20 8.73 -2.43
C ARG A 34 22.12 7.62 -1.38
N ASP A 35 23.28 7.22 -0.83
CA ASP A 35 23.41 6.24 0.26
C ASP A 35 22.73 4.89 0.00
N ALA A 36 22.68 4.50 -1.28
CA ALA A 36 21.99 3.31 -1.73
C ALA A 36 22.83 2.53 -2.75
N ILE A 37 22.77 1.20 -2.66
CA ILE A 37 23.53 0.28 -3.52
C ILE A 37 22.56 -0.75 -4.08
N ARG A 38 22.58 -0.93 -5.40
CA ARG A 38 21.86 -1.97 -6.12
C ARG A 38 22.76 -3.16 -6.35
N PHE A 39 22.19 -4.34 -6.14
CA PHE A 39 22.82 -5.63 -6.38
C PHE A 39 21.99 -6.41 -7.39
N ARG A 40 22.64 -6.92 -8.44
CA ARG A 40 22.03 -7.80 -9.43
C ARG A 40 22.89 -9.04 -9.61
N SER A 41 22.28 -10.22 -9.71
CA SER A 41 23.03 -11.44 -10.00
C SER A 41 22.24 -12.50 -10.76
N SER A 42 22.93 -13.25 -11.61
CA SER A 42 22.32 -14.36 -12.35
C SER A 42 23.31 -15.49 -12.65
N LYS A 43 22.78 -16.71 -12.75
CA LYS A 43 23.49 -17.91 -13.22
C LYS A 43 23.38 -18.17 -14.73
N SER A 44 22.67 -17.32 -15.45
CA SER A 44 22.70 -17.32 -16.93
C SER A 44 23.98 -16.67 -17.48
N LEU A 45 24.85 -16.11 -16.61
CA LEU A 45 25.97 -15.24 -16.97
C LEU A 45 25.55 -14.00 -17.78
N HIS A 46 24.30 -13.59 -17.59
CA HIS A 46 23.72 -12.42 -18.23
C HIS A 46 22.78 -11.71 -17.26
N ILE A 47 23.01 -10.41 -17.05
CA ILE A 47 22.08 -9.51 -16.35
C ILE A 47 21.29 -8.75 -17.42
N ASP A 48 19.98 -8.90 -17.39
CA ASP A 48 19.07 -8.11 -18.22
C ASP A 48 18.90 -6.73 -17.55
N GLU A 49 19.66 -5.75 -18.04
CA GLU A 49 19.64 -4.40 -17.48
C GLU A 49 18.35 -3.64 -17.82
N ALA A 50 17.59 -4.09 -18.83
CA ALA A 50 16.30 -3.51 -19.19
C ALA A 50 15.20 -3.87 -18.16
N LEU A 51 15.40 -4.90 -17.35
CA LEU A 51 14.52 -5.24 -16.22
C LEU A 51 14.75 -4.30 -15.04
N ASN A 52 14.34 -3.05 -15.21
CA ASN A 52 14.32 -2.06 -14.15
C ASN A 52 12.99 -2.03 -13.37
N TRP A 53 11.98 -2.73 -13.88
CA TRP A 53 10.62 -2.83 -13.35
C TRP A 53 10.01 -1.45 -13.06
N THR A 54 9.97 -1.05 -11.80
CA THR A 54 9.35 0.21 -11.35
C THR A 54 10.32 1.16 -10.67
N LEU A 55 11.61 0.84 -10.60
CA LEU A 55 12.61 1.76 -10.08
C LEU A 55 12.79 2.94 -11.05
N GLU A 56 12.85 4.15 -10.49
CA GLU A 56 13.29 5.34 -11.21
C GLU A 56 14.82 5.33 -11.33
N GLU A 57 15.36 5.94 -12.39
CA GLU A 57 16.81 6.11 -12.52
C GLU A 57 17.25 7.37 -11.75
N PRO A 58 17.82 7.23 -10.53
CA PRO A 58 18.29 8.39 -9.81
C PRO A 58 19.52 9.00 -10.49
N ALA A 59 19.77 10.28 -10.21
CA ALA A 59 21.03 10.91 -10.58
C ALA A 59 22.21 10.07 -10.04
N SER A 60 23.25 9.91 -10.86
CA SER A 60 24.47 9.23 -10.43
C SER A 60 25.05 9.94 -9.20
N PRO A 61 25.29 9.24 -8.09
CA PRO A 61 25.83 9.88 -6.91
C PRO A 61 27.29 10.29 -7.14
N GLU A 62 27.65 11.46 -6.62
CA GLU A 62 29.02 11.93 -6.60
C GLU A 62 29.81 11.25 -5.48
N GLY A 63 31.13 11.09 -5.66
CA GLY A 63 32.02 10.62 -4.61
C GLY A 63 31.92 9.11 -4.29
N VAL A 64 31.44 8.30 -5.24
CA VAL A 64 31.52 6.83 -5.13
C VAL A 64 32.98 6.40 -5.18
N ILE A 65 33.40 5.59 -4.21
CA ILE A 65 34.77 5.09 -4.10
C ILE A 65 34.74 3.57 -4.24
N ILE A 66 35.54 3.02 -5.16
CA ILE A 66 35.72 1.58 -5.31
C ILE A 66 37.20 1.25 -5.07
N GLU A 67 37.43 0.36 -4.11
CA GLU A 67 38.76 -0.15 -3.77
C GLU A 67 38.74 -1.67 -3.90
N ALA A 68 39.80 -2.25 -4.47
CA ALA A 68 39.94 -3.69 -4.60
C ALA A 68 41.37 -4.12 -4.26
N ASP A 69 41.48 -5.26 -3.60
CA ASP A 69 42.73 -5.95 -3.28
C ASP A 69 42.64 -7.42 -3.71
N ASP A 70 43.64 -8.23 -3.34
CA ASP A 70 43.67 -9.65 -3.70
C ASP A 70 42.61 -10.49 -2.97
N GLU A 71 41.90 -9.98 -1.96
CA GLU A 71 40.90 -10.71 -1.18
C GLU A 71 39.46 -10.25 -1.47
N LYS A 72 39.24 -8.99 -1.84
CA LYS A 72 37.90 -8.39 -1.96
C LYS A 72 37.86 -7.12 -2.82
N ALA A 73 36.65 -6.70 -3.16
CA ALA A 73 36.33 -5.32 -3.55
C ALA A 73 35.33 -4.68 -2.57
N CYS A 74 35.49 -3.38 -2.36
CA CYS A 74 34.63 -2.54 -1.54
C CYS A 74 34.14 -1.36 -2.36
N MET A 75 32.83 -1.12 -2.36
CA MET A 75 32.23 0.12 -2.89
C MET A 75 31.63 0.92 -1.74
N THR A 76 31.96 2.21 -1.69
CA THR A 76 31.42 3.17 -0.73
C THR A 76 30.57 4.20 -1.48
N ASN A 77 29.31 4.34 -1.08
CA ASN A 77 28.39 5.37 -1.56
C ASN A 77 27.79 6.08 -0.33
N GLY A 78 28.39 7.22 0.04
CA GLY A 78 27.97 8.02 1.19
C GLY A 78 27.94 7.22 2.52
N LYS A 79 26.76 6.98 3.08
CA LYS A 79 26.54 6.28 4.37
C LYS A 79 26.63 4.76 4.28
N ILE A 80 26.65 4.17 3.09
CA ILE A 80 26.69 2.72 2.89
C ILE A 80 27.99 2.28 2.20
N GLN A 81 28.54 1.18 2.68
CA GLN A 81 29.60 0.45 2.02
C GLN A 81 29.16 -1.00 1.81
N VAL A 82 29.45 -1.53 0.63
CA VAL A 82 29.30 -2.94 0.30
C VAL A 82 30.67 -3.55 0.09
N THR A 83 30.89 -4.75 0.59
CA THR A 83 32.07 -5.55 0.34
C THR A 83 31.66 -6.85 -0.33
N ILE A 84 32.38 -7.24 -1.39
CA ILE A 84 32.31 -8.55 -2.00
C ILE A 84 33.69 -9.22 -1.95
N THR A 85 33.79 -10.39 -1.33
CA THR A 85 35.04 -11.16 -1.23
C THR A 85 35.26 -12.04 -2.46
N GLY A 86 36.46 -12.61 -2.63
CA GLY A 86 36.80 -13.46 -3.79
C GLY A 86 35.87 -14.67 -3.97
N ASP A 87 35.29 -15.18 -2.89
CA ASP A 87 34.29 -16.25 -2.90
C ASP A 87 32.84 -15.79 -3.18
N GLY A 88 32.65 -14.49 -3.47
CA GLY A 88 31.37 -13.88 -3.80
C GLY A 88 30.47 -13.55 -2.61
N THR A 89 30.97 -13.58 -1.37
CA THR A 89 30.19 -13.21 -0.17
C THR A 89 30.00 -11.71 -0.08
N VAL A 90 28.76 -11.26 0.14
CA VAL A 90 28.42 -9.82 0.23
C VAL A 90 28.07 -9.39 1.65
N THR A 91 28.61 -8.25 2.08
CA THR A 91 28.29 -7.60 3.36
C THR A 91 28.09 -6.09 3.17
N TYR A 92 27.03 -5.54 3.78
CA TYR A 92 26.74 -4.11 3.81
C TYR A 92 27.04 -3.53 5.20
N ARG A 93 27.67 -2.36 5.25
CA ARG A 93 28.04 -1.66 6.48
C ARG A 93 27.67 -0.19 6.41
N ASN A 94 27.35 0.38 7.56
CA ASN A 94 27.27 1.83 7.72
C ASN A 94 28.70 2.40 7.78
N THR A 95 29.03 3.36 6.92
CA THR A 95 30.40 3.86 6.76
C THR A 95 30.90 4.63 7.97
N ARG A 96 30.00 5.31 8.70
CA ARG A 96 30.35 6.12 9.87
C ARG A 96 30.58 5.28 11.12
N THR A 97 29.75 4.26 11.33
CA THR A 97 29.77 3.45 12.56
C THR A 97 30.50 2.12 12.41
N GLY A 98 30.74 1.65 11.18
CA GLY A 98 31.29 0.33 10.89
C GLY A 98 30.31 -0.83 11.17
N LYS A 99 29.11 -0.53 11.67
CA LYS A 99 28.05 -1.51 11.97
C LYS A 99 27.65 -2.26 10.70
N VAL A 100 27.60 -3.60 10.78
CA VAL A 100 27.01 -4.45 9.73
C VAL A 100 25.52 -4.15 9.65
N LEU A 101 25.04 -3.74 8.49
CA LEU A 101 23.62 -3.52 8.25
C LEU A 101 22.97 -4.83 7.85
N LEU A 102 23.51 -5.48 6.83
CA LEU A 102 22.99 -6.70 6.21
C LEU A 102 24.16 -7.58 5.74
N GLU A 103 24.09 -8.88 5.98
CA GLU A 103 25.13 -9.83 5.58
C GLU A 103 24.51 -11.10 5.01
N GLU A 104 25.02 -11.56 3.86
CA GLU A 104 24.63 -12.82 3.26
C GLU A 104 24.90 -14.01 4.17
N TYR A 105 24.01 -15.01 4.15
CA TYR A 105 24.13 -16.16 5.03
C TYR A 105 24.56 -17.44 4.32
N TRP A 106 25.86 -17.67 4.35
CA TRP A 106 26.52 -18.91 3.91
C TRP A 106 26.65 -19.89 5.08
N ILE A 107 26.30 -21.16 4.87
CA ILE A 107 26.54 -22.25 5.83
C ILE A 107 27.40 -23.29 5.13
N ASP A 108 28.72 -23.08 5.20
CA ASP A 108 29.75 -23.94 4.63
C ASP A 108 31.10 -23.72 5.33
N GLY A 109 32.20 -23.96 4.62
CA GLY A 109 33.56 -23.82 5.16
C GLY A 109 33.84 -22.43 5.76
N ARG A 110 33.12 -21.38 5.32
CA ARG A 110 33.20 -20.01 5.88
C ARG A 110 32.87 -19.93 7.37
N VAL A 111 32.03 -20.84 7.85
CA VAL A 111 31.67 -20.98 9.27
C VAL A 111 32.16 -22.31 9.86
N HIS A 112 33.22 -22.86 9.26
CA HIS A 112 33.88 -24.11 9.68
C HIS A 112 32.96 -25.33 9.72
N THR A 113 32.04 -25.44 8.76
CA THR A 113 31.15 -26.61 8.62
C THR A 113 31.10 -27.13 7.18
N ALA A 114 30.47 -28.29 6.97
CA ALA A 114 30.22 -28.83 5.64
C ALA A 114 29.31 -27.90 4.82
N PRO A 115 29.36 -27.92 3.47
CA PRO A 115 28.49 -27.08 2.65
C PRO A 115 27.03 -27.53 2.77
N LEU A 116 26.26 -26.81 3.59
CA LEU A 116 24.84 -27.07 3.86
C LEU A 116 23.92 -26.12 3.09
N ARG A 117 24.31 -24.85 2.93
CA ARG A 117 23.47 -23.84 2.25
C ARG A 117 24.31 -22.69 1.69
N ARG A 118 24.00 -22.29 0.46
CA ARG A 118 24.55 -21.06 -0.15
C ARG A 118 23.68 -19.85 0.20
N ALA A 119 24.25 -18.66 0.22
CA ALA A 119 23.43 -17.45 0.37
C ALA A 119 22.53 -17.22 -0.84
N ARG A 120 22.98 -17.59 -2.04
CA ARG A 120 22.23 -17.46 -3.30
C ARG A 120 22.02 -18.84 -3.94
N GLU A 121 20.79 -19.33 -3.93
CA GLU A 121 20.39 -20.57 -4.59
C GLU A 121 19.57 -20.28 -5.84
N TYR A 122 19.93 -20.96 -6.93
CA TYR A 122 19.22 -20.91 -8.21
C TYR A 122 18.90 -22.33 -8.63
N ARG A 123 17.64 -22.60 -8.95
CA ARG A 123 17.18 -23.88 -9.49
C ARG A 123 16.51 -23.59 -10.83
N VAL A 124 17.08 -24.12 -11.91
CA VAL A 124 16.55 -23.90 -13.26
C VAL A 124 15.11 -24.38 -13.32
N THR A 125 14.20 -23.53 -13.80
CA THR A 125 12.80 -23.88 -14.07
C THR A 125 12.63 -24.16 -15.56
N SER A 126 12.95 -23.17 -16.41
CA SER A 126 12.93 -23.28 -17.87
C SER A 126 13.83 -22.20 -18.49
N GLY A 127 14.55 -22.54 -19.57
CA GLY A 127 15.43 -21.60 -20.27
C GLY A 127 16.41 -20.89 -19.32
N ASN A 128 16.34 -19.55 -19.27
CA ASN A 128 17.17 -18.70 -18.41
C ASN A 128 16.43 -18.23 -17.13
N GLN A 129 15.37 -18.93 -16.73
CA GLN A 129 14.60 -18.63 -15.52
C GLN A 129 14.95 -19.61 -14.40
N PHE A 130 14.90 -19.09 -13.18
CA PHE A 130 15.26 -19.79 -11.98
C PHE A 130 14.20 -19.60 -10.91
N LYS A 131 13.99 -20.65 -10.12
CA LYS A 131 13.51 -20.53 -8.76
C LYS A 131 14.68 -20.07 -7.90
N ILE A 132 14.51 -18.95 -7.21
CA ILE A 132 15.60 -18.26 -6.52
C ILE A 132 15.33 -18.23 -5.02
N SER A 133 16.35 -18.50 -4.21
CA SER A 133 16.35 -18.20 -2.78
C SER A 133 17.60 -17.40 -2.42
N LEU A 134 17.41 -16.25 -1.77
CA LEU A 134 18.46 -15.37 -1.25
C LEU A 134 18.37 -15.33 0.28
N TYR A 135 19.45 -15.66 0.97
CA TYR A 135 19.53 -15.76 2.42
C TYR A 135 20.45 -14.70 3.02
N PHE A 136 19.98 -14.04 4.07
CA PHE A 136 20.74 -13.14 4.92
C PHE A 136 20.72 -13.61 6.38
N LYS A 137 21.73 -13.20 7.16
CA LYS A 137 21.81 -13.55 8.57
C LYS A 137 20.70 -12.82 9.32
N ALA A 138 20.00 -13.54 10.20
CA ALA A 138 19.06 -12.90 11.11
C ALA A 138 19.80 -12.33 12.32
N GLU A 139 19.47 -11.10 12.70
CA GLU A 139 20.06 -10.45 13.86
C GLU A 139 19.07 -10.44 15.04
N PRO A 140 19.49 -10.78 16.27
CA PRO A 140 18.66 -10.61 17.46
C PRO A 140 18.32 -9.14 17.73
N GLY A 141 17.06 -8.85 18.06
CA GLY A 141 16.58 -7.48 18.34
C GLY A 141 16.45 -6.59 17.10
N GLU A 142 16.60 -7.14 15.89
CA GLU A 142 16.21 -6.47 14.66
C GLU A 142 14.69 -6.55 14.47
N HIS A 143 14.08 -5.41 14.16
CA HIS A 143 12.67 -5.26 13.86
C HIS A 143 12.48 -4.92 12.38
N PHE A 144 11.41 -5.39 11.76
CA PHE A 144 11.11 -5.22 10.33
C PHE A 144 9.71 -4.64 10.13
N TYR A 145 9.60 -3.63 9.26
CA TYR A 145 8.33 -2.96 8.95
C TYR A 145 8.22 -2.70 7.45
N GLY A 146 7.00 -2.54 6.94
CA GLY A 146 6.74 -2.38 5.50
C GLY A 146 6.01 -3.60 4.93
N MET A 147 6.45 -4.06 3.76
CA MET A 147 5.89 -5.18 3.01
C MET A 147 4.46 -4.98 2.46
N GLY A 148 3.85 -3.83 2.71
CA GLY A 148 2.53 -3.45 2.22
C GLY A 148 1.46 -3.72 3.27
N GLN A 149 0.35 -4.31 2.84
CA GLN A 149 -0.84 -4.54 3.65
C GLN A 149 -1.16 -6.02 3.75
N ASP A 150 -1.14 -6.54 4.97
CA ASP A 150 -1.61 -7.89 5.30
C ASP A 150 -2.20 -7.84 6.72
N ALA A 151 -3.49 -8.13 6.85
CA ALA A 151 -4.23 -8.05 8.11
C ALA A 151 -3.96 -9.27 9.01
N ASN A 152 -2.68 -9.61 9.20
CA ASN A 152 -2.21 -10.80 9.92
C ASN A 152 -1.87 -10.53 11.40
N ASP A 153 -2.09 -9.30 11.86
CA ASP A 153 -1.85 -8.84 13.24
C ASP A 153 -0.36 -8.70 13.65
N CYS A 154 0.56 -8.94 12.73
CA CYS A 154 1.98 -8.69 12.91
C CYS A 154 2.30 -7.23 12.57
N PHE A 155 2.58 -6.41 13.58
CA PHE A 155 3.07 -5.05 13.37
C PHE A 155 4.56 -5.07 13.02
N ASP A 156 5.40 -5.53 13.95
CA ASP A 156 6.76 -5.96 13.65
C ASP A 156 6.70 -7.30 12.91
N LEU A 157 7.35 -7.36 11.75
CA LEU A 157 7.41 -8.53 10.89
C LEU A 157 8.50 -9.51 11.31
N LYS A 158 9.34 -9.17 12.30
CA LYS A 158 10.32 -10.11 12.87
C LYS A 158 9.62 -11.37 13.38
N GLY A 159 10.10 -12.53 12.94
CA GLY A 159 9.51 -13.83 13.24
C GLY A 159 8.44 -14.29 12.25
N SER A 160 8.07 -13.46 11.27
CA SER A 160 6.96 -13.73 10.35
C SER A 160 7.43 -14.12 8.94
N THR A 161 6.50 -14.69 8.18
CA THR A 161 6.63 -14.96 6.74
C THR A 161 5.55 -14.17 6.00
N VAL A 162 5.96 -13.46 4.95
CA VAL A 162 5.07 -12.67 4.10
C VAL A 162 5.05 -13.29 2.70
N GLU A 163 3.88 -13.71 2.22
CA GLU A 163 3.75 -14.14 0.81
C GLU A 163 3.92 -12.93 -0.12
N LEU A 164 4.68 -13.09 -1.21
CA LEU A 164 4.86 -12.09 -2.27
C LEU A 164 3.83 -12.34 -3.37
N LEU A 165 2.58 -11.94 -3.11
CA LEU A 165 1.45 -12.07 -4.01
C LEU A 165 0.40 -10.98 -3.73
N GLN A 166 -0.52 -10.78 -4.68
CA GLN A 166 -1.64 -9.85 -4.56
C GLN A 166 -2.95 -10.64 -4.41
N LYS A 167 -3.77 -10.33 -3.40
CA LYS A 167 -5.10 -10.93 -3.16
C LYS A 167 -6.04 -9.87 -2.59
N ASN A 168 -7.35 -10.03 -2.77
CA ASN A 168 -8.30 -9.16 -2.08
C ASN A 168 -8.02 -9.19 -0.55
N GLY A 169 -7.91 -8.02 0.07
CA GLY A 169 -7.50 -7.85 1.48
C GLY A 169 -5.99 -7.89 1.74
N LYS A 170 -5.15 -8.22 0.74
CA LYS A 170 -3.69 -8.33 0.85
C LYS A 170 -2.97 -7.70 -0.34
N CYS A 171 -2.16 -6.70 -0.06
CA CYS A 171 -1.31 -6.04 -1.04
C CYS A 171 0.16 -6.17 -0.61
N THR A 172 1.01 -6.75 -1.45
CA THR A 172 2.43 -6.86 -1.17
C THR A 172 3.22 -5.77 -1.88
N ILE A 173 3.91 -4.94 -1.12
CA ILE A 173 4.86 -3.94 -1.62
C ILE A 173 6.24 -4.33 -1.08
N PRO A 174 7.10 -5.00 -1.87
CA PRO A 174 8.29 -5.69 -1.37
C PRO A 174 9.44 -4.73 -1.03
N TYR A 175 9.19 -3.86 -0.06
CA TYR A 175 10.12 -2.99 0.63
C TYR A 175 10.02 -3.24 2.14
N THR A 176 11.14 -3.28 2.84
CA THR A 176 11.14 -3.31 4.31
C THR A 176 12.15 -2.34 4.89
N TYR A 177 11.76 -1.65 5.97
CA TYR A 177 12.65 -0.93 6.87
C TYR A 177 13.11 -1.87 7.99
N SER A 178 14.41 -1.86 8.28
CA SER A 178 15.00 -2.54 9.42
C SER A 178 15.44 -1.53 10.48
N SER A 179 15.14 -1.83 11.75
CA SER A 179 15.64 -1.06 12.92
C SER A 179 17.16 -0.98 13.02
N ARG A 180 17.90 -1.74 12.20
CA ARG A 180 19.35 -1.64 12.12
C ARG A 180 19.85 -0.39 11.37
N GLY A 181 18.97 0.35 10.71
CA GLY A 181 19.29 1.59 9.99
C GLY A 181 19.42 1.40 8.48
N TYR A 182 18.63 0.48 7.90
CA TYR A 182 18.58 0.30 6.44
C TYR A 182 17.16 0.02 5.94
N GLY A 183 16.90 0.40 4.70
CA GLY A 183 15.78 -0.06 3.89
C GLY A 183 16.24 -1.09 2.85
N PHE A 184 15.38 -2.03 2.52
CA PHE A 184 15.64 -3.09 1.54
C PHE A 184 14.51 -3.15 0.52
N ILE A 185 14.80 -2.89 -0.75
CA ILE A 185 13.87 -3.06 -1.87
C ILE A 185 14.17 -4.39 -2.54
N TRP A 186 13.18 -5.28 -2.63
CA TRP A 186 13.24 -6.45 -3.49
C TRP A 186 12.59 -6.12 -4.84
N ASN A 187 13.43 -5.82 -5.84
CA ASN A 187 13.00 -5.34 -7.16
C ASN A 187 12.68 -6.50 -8.10
N ASN A 188 11.68 -7.30 -7.75
CA ASN A 188 11.29 -8.47 -8.54
C ASN A 188 9.79 -8.76 -8.35
N PRO A 189 8.97 -8.74 -9.43
CA PRO A 189 7.52 -8.92 -9.36
C PRO A 189 7.08 -10.39 -9.29
N ALA A 190 8.01 -11.34 -9.23
CA ALA A 190 7.68 -12.76 -9.21
C ALA A 190 6.94 -13.17 -7.93
N ILE A 191 6.12 -14.21 -8.07
CA ILE A 191 5.38 -14.82 -6.96
C ILE A 191 6.36 -15.56 -6.04
N GLY A 192 6.17 -15.41 -4.74
CA GLY A 192 7.18 -15.85 -3.78
C GLY A 192 6.82 -15.66 -2.32
N ARG A 193 7.84 -15.52 -1.48
CA ARG A 193 7.71 -15.14 -0.06
C ARG A 193 8.99 -14.49 0.46
N ALA A 194 8.83 -13.61 1.44
CA ALA A 194 9.89 -13.12 2.31
C ALA A 194 9.74 -13.75 3.70
N GLU A 195 10.83 -14.23 4.28
CA GLU A 195 10.87 -14.76 5.65
C GLU A 195 11.78 -13.86 6.49
N PHE A 196 11.27 -13.35 7.60
CA PHE A 196 12.02 -12.53 8.58
C PHE A 196 12.21 -13.31 9.88
N VAL A 197 12.43 -14.62 9.77
CA VAL A 197 12.44 -15.54 10.91
C VAL A 197 13.70 -15.40 11.78
N ASN A 198 13.67 -16.00 12.97
CA ASN A 198 14.72 -15.79 13.97
C ASN A 198 16.09 -16.37 13.59
N ASN A 199 16.14 -17.34 12.69
CA ASN A 199 17.39 -18.01 12.30
C ASN A 199 17.92 -17.56 10.93
N HIS A 200 17.17 -16.81 10.14
CA HIS A 200 17.61 -16.21 8.89
C HIS A 200 16.56 -15.23 8.33
N THR A 201 16.99 -14.32 7.46
CA THR A 201 16.09 -13.62 6.55
C THR A 201 16.21 -14.25 5.16
N MET A 202 15.09 -14.48 4.47
CA MET A 202 15.10 -15.04 3.10
C MET A 202 14.14 -14.31 2.17
N TRP A 203 14.58 -14.15 0.92
CA TRP A 203 13.72 -13.80 -0.20
C TRP A 203 13.66 -14.97 -1.17
N HIS A 204 12.45 -15.43 -1.48
CA HIS A 204 12.23 -16.58 -2.34
C HIS A 204 11.21 -16.27 -3.43
N VAL A 205 11.51 -16.63 -4.67
CA VAL A 205 10.59 -16.47 -5.82
C VAL A 205 10.54 -17.73 -6.66
N GLN A 206 9.37 -18.02 -7.24
CA GLN A 206 9.14 -19.24 -8.03
C GLN A 206 9.82 -19.18 -9.41
N CYS A 207 9.79 -18.01 -10.06
CA CYS A 207 10.30 -17.85 -11.41
C CYS A 207 10.88 -16.44 -11.63
N ALA A 208 12.18 -16.32 -11.84
CA ALA A 208 12.85 -15.07 -12.18
C ALA A 208 14.15 -15.30 -12.95
N LYS A 209 14.56 -14.33 -13.77
CA LYS A 209 15.83 -14.40 -14.53
C LYS A 209 17.07 -14.04 -13.72
N GLN A 210 16.92 -13.18 -12.71
CA GLN A 210 18.00 -12.64 -11.89
C GLN A 210 17.52 -12.23 -10.49
N ILE A 211 18.44 -12.17 -9.54
CA ILE A 211 18.26 -11.43 -8.29
C ILE A 211 18.42 -9.94 -8.59
N ASP A 212 17.57 -9.11 -8.02
CA ASP A 212 17.67 -7.65 -8.11
C ASP A 212 17.12 -7.01 -6.82
N TYR A 213 17.97 -6.32 -6.08
CA TYR A 213 17.58 -5.62 -4.87
C TYR A 213 18.40 -4.35 -4.65
N VAL A 214 17.87 -3.43 -3.83
CA VAL A 214 18.56 -2.20 -3.41
C VAL A 214 18.61 -2.14 -1.89
N VAL A 215 19.77 -1.82 -1.34
CA VAL A 215 19.97 -1.54 0.10
C VAL A 215 20.22 -0.05 0.28
N ILE A 216 19.45 0.58 1.16
CA ILE A 216 19.48 2.01 1.43
C ILE A 216 19.89 2.21 2.89
N ALA A 217 20.94 2.96 3.18
CA ALA A 217 21.33 3.28 4.55
C ALA A 217 20.83 4.66 4.99
N GLY A 218 20.54 4.81 6.28
CA GLY A 218 20.23 6.11 6.87
C GLY A 218 20.30 6.08 8.39
N ASP A 219 20.29 7.26 9.00
CA ASP A 219 20.37 7.41 10.45
C ASP A 219 18.99 7.40 11.12
N THR A 220 17.94 7.72 10.37
CA THR A 220 16.55 7.78 10.84
C THR A 220 15.61 7.11 9.83
N PRO A 221 14.43 6.62 10.27
CA PRO A 221 13.41 6.09 9.36
C PRO A 221 13.01 7.09 8.26
N GLY A 222 12.87 8.37 8.61
CA GLY A 222 12.51 9.42 7.65
C GLY A 222 13.56 9.62 6.55
N GLU A 223 14.84 9.59 6.90
CA GLU A 223 15.92 9.67 5.91
C GLU A 223 15.93 8.47 4.95
N ILE A 224 15.68 7.26 5.44
CA ILE A 224 15.63 6.06 4.60
C ILE A 224 14.41 6.12 3.67
N ASN A 225 13.27 6.53 4.20
CA ASN A 225 12.03 6.65 3.43
C ASN A 225 12.12 7.74 2.34
N GLU A 226 12.80 8.86 2.61
CA GLU A 226 13.06 9.91 1.61
C GLU A 226 13.87 9.36 0.42
N LYS A 227 14.92 8.58 0.69
CA LYS A 227 15.74 7.96 -0.36
C LYS A 227 14.98 6.86 -1.10
N PHE A 228 14.21 6.06 -0.36
CA PHE A 228 13.36 5.01 -0.93
C PHE A 228 12.35 5.60 -1.93
N THR A 229 11.65 6.67 -1.55
CA THR A 229 10.68 7.33 -2.45
C THR A 229 11.37 8.11 -3.57
N ALA A 230 12.62 8.58 -3.40
CA ALA A 230 13.39 9.16 -4.49
C ALA A 230 13.70 8.17 -5.63
N VAL A 231 13.87 6.88 -5.32
CA VAL A 231 14.17 5.83 -6.32
C VAL A 231 12.95 5.01 -6.75
N THR A 232 11.78 5.22 -6.13
CA THR A 232 10.52 4.56 -6.52
C THR A 232 9.43 5.52 -6.99
N GLY A 233 9.68 6.84 -6.88
CA GLY A 233 8.74 7.90 -7.20
C GLY A 233 8.05 8.46 -5.95
N ARG A 234 7.79 9.77 -5.95
CA ARG A 234 7.02 10.45 -4.89
C ARG A 234 5.55 10.54 -5.28
N ALA A 235 4.67 10.51 -4.29
CA ALA A 235 3.26 10.78 -4.52
C ALA A 235 3.08 12.20 -5.07
N PRO A 236 2.12 12.45 -5.97
CA PRO A 236 1.77 13.82 -6.33
C PRO A 236 1.19 14.57 -5.11
N MET A 237 0.95 15.88 -5.25
CA MET A 237 0.20 16.61 -4.23
C MET A 237 -1.24 16.09 -4.19
N LEU A 238 -1.78 15.90 -2.98
CA LEU A 238 -3.17 15.47 -2.83
C LEU A 238 -4.10 16.62 -3.25
N PRO A 239 -5.13 16.39 -4.07
CA PRO A 239 -6.14 17.41 -4.32
C PRO A 239 -6.88 17.78 -3.03
N GLU A 240 -7.14 19.07 -2.78
CA GLU A 240 -7.72 19.52 -1.50
C GLU A 240 -9.08 18.87 -1.18
N TRP A 241 -9.92 18.63 -2.19
CA TRP A 241 -11.20 17.95 -2.02
C TRP A 241 -11.05 16.51 -1.50
N ALA A 242 -9.94 15.84 -1.79
CA ALA A 242 -9.72 14.46 -1.38
C ALA A 242 -9.46 14.35 0.13
N ALA A 243 -9.08 15.43 0.80
CA ALA A 243 -8.90 15.45 2.26
C ALA A 243 -10.22 15.47 3.04
N GLY A 244 -11.35 15.79 2.41
CA GLY A 244 -12.67 15.79 3.07
C GLY A 244 -13.29 14.40 3.21
N PHE A 245 -14.58 14.34 3.55
CA PHE A 245 -15.33 13.09 3.73
C PHE A 245 -15.82 12.47 2.41
N TRP A 246 -15.65 11.15 2.29
CA TRP A 246 -16.07 10.35 1.14
C TRP A 246 -17.21 9.40 1.52
N GLN A 247 -18.38 9.58 0.92
CA GLN A 247 -19.55 8.73 1.11
C GLN A 247 -19.61 7.62 0.05
N CYS A 248 -19.74 6.37 0.50
CA CYS A 248 -19.96 5.21 -0.35
C CYS A 248 -20.75 4.12 0.40
N LYS A 249 -21.34 3.20 -0.36
CA LYS A 249 -21.88 1.93 0.12
C LYS A 249 -21.85 0.93 -1.03
N LEU A 250 -22.08 -0.35 -0.72
CA LEU A 250 -22.43 -1.36 -1.71
C LEU A 250 -23.94 -1.62 -1.67
N ARG A 251 -24.75 -1.01 -2.54
CA ARG A 251 -24.39 0.00 -3.56
C ARG A 251 -25.53 0.99 -3.80
N TYR A 252 -25.24 2.19 -4.29
CA TYR A 252 -26.28 3.03 -4.90
C TYR A 252 -26.64 2.44 -6.26
N GLU A 253 -27.91 2.09 -6.47
CA GLU A 253 -28.36 1.32 -7.63
C GLU A 253 -28.81 2.20 -8.79
N THR A 254 -29.17 3.46 -8.52
CA THR A 254 -29.67 4.41 -9.52
C THR A 254 -29.13 5.81 -9.31
N GLN A 255 -29.20 6.60 -10.38
CA GLN A 255 -28.86 8.03 -10.37
C GLN A 255 -29.63 8.82 -9.32
N GLU A 256 -30.95 8.62 -9.23
CA GLU A 256 -31.79 9.37 -8.30
C GLU A 256 -31.54 8.96 -6.84
N GLU A 257 -31.30 7.67 -6.56
CA GLU A 257 -30.91 7.23 -5.20
C GLU A 257 -29.63 7.92 -4.73
N LEU A 258 -28.60 7.98 -5.59
CA LEU A 258 -27.34 8.64 -5.27
C LEU A 258 -27.54 10.15 -5.03
N LEU A 259 -28.30 10.82 -5.90
CA LEU A 259 -28.59 12.26 -5.75
C LEU A 259 -29.41 12.54 -4.48
N GLN A 260 -30.34 11.67 -4.10
CA GLN A 260 -31.09 11.81 -2.84
C GLN A 260 -30.17 11.78 -1.62
N VAL A 261 -29.17 10.89 -1.61
CA VAL A 261 -28.18 10.85 -0.53
C VAL A 261 -27.36 12.15 -0.51
N ALA A 262 -26.86 12.60 -1.66
CA ALA A 262 -26.11 13.86 -1.76
C ALA A 262 -26.92 15.07 -1.27
N ARG A 263 -28.19 15.18 -1.69
CA ARG A 263 -29.13 16.23 -1.25
C ARG A 263 -29.40 16.15 0.25
N GLU A 264 -29.54 14.95 0.83
CA GLU A 264 -29.78 14.77 2.26
C GLU A 264 -28.56 15.19 3.10
N TYR A 265 -27.33 14.90 2.65
CA TYR A 265 -26.11 15.46 3.26
C TYR A 265 -26.15 16.99 3.31
N LYS A 266 -26.50 17.64 2.19
CA LYS A 266 -26.60 19.11 2.12
C LYS A 266 -27.73 19.67 2.97
N LYS A 267 -28.89 19.02 3.00
CA LYS A 267 -30.03 19.40 3.84
C LYS A 267 -29.71 19.32 5.33
N ARG A 268 -28.90 18.35 5.76
CA ARG A 268 -28.41 18.22 7.15
C ARG A 268 -27.23 19.13 7.48
N GLY A 269 -26.69 19.85 6.49
CA GLY A 269 -25.51 20.68 6.63
C GLY A 269 -24.23 19.88 6.89
N LEU A 270 -24.18 18.58 6.53
CA LEU A 270 -23.03 17.72 6.79
C LEU A 270 -21.95 17.89 5.71
N PRO A 271 -20.65 17.88 6.06
CA PRO A 271 -19.60 17.95 5.07
C PRO A 271 -19.53 16.67 4.24
N ILE A 272 -19.41 16.83 2.93
CA ILE A 272 -19.23 15.74 1.97
C ILE A 272 -18.44 16.31 0.80
N SER A 273 -17.35 15.63 0.43
CA SER A 273 -16.46 16.02 -0.66
C SER A 273 -16.52 15.05 -1.83
N VAL A 274 -16.70 13.75 -1.56
CA VAL A 274 -16.80 12.71 -2.59
C VAL A 274 -18.04 11.85 -2.34
N ILE A 275 -18.76 11.52 -3.41
CA ILE A 275 -19.75 10.45 -3.42
C ILE A 275 -19.38 9.45 -4.50
N VAL A 276 -19.64 8.16 -4.25
CA VAL A 276 -19.10 7.06 -5.06
C VAL A 276 -20.22 6.21 -5.66
N ILE A 277 -20.11 5.90 -6.95
CA ILE A 277 -20.89 4.85 -7.63
C ILE A 277 -20.06 3.57 -7.62
N ASP A 278 -20.58 2.54 -6.96
CA ASP A 278 -19.96 1.22 -6.86
C ASP A 278 -20.17 0.37 -8.13
N TYR A 279 -19.64 -0.85 -8.14
CA TYR A 279 -19.69 -1.82 -9.23
C TYR A 279 -21.11 -2.20 -9.69
N PHE A 280 -21.21 -2.85 -10.87
CA PHE A 280 -22.48 -3.25 -11.51
C PHE A 280 -23.47 -2.08 -11.75
N HIS A 281 -22.95 -0.88 -11.98
CA HIS A 281 -23.71 0.24 -12.55
C HIS A 281 -23.73 0.23 -14.10
N TRP A 282 -23.07 -0.78 -14.70
CA TRP A 282 -22.95 -1.01 -16.13
C TRP A 282 -23.90 -2.11 -16.63
N THR A 283 -24.10 -2.17 -17.94
CA THR A 283 -24.88 -3.21 -18.61
C THR A 283 -24.18 -4.57 -18.65
N MET A 284 -22.87 -4.59 -18.87
CA MET A 284 -22.06 -5.81 -18.94
C MET A 284 -20.62 -5.52 -18.50
N GLN A 285 -19.98 -6.48 -17.86
CA GLN A 285 -18.59 -6.37 -17.44
C GLN A 285 -17.66 -6.25 -18.64
N GLY A 286 -16.76 -5.27 -18.60
CA GLY A 286 -15.85 -4.93 -19.69
C GLY A 286 -16.44 -4.01 -20.75
N GLU A 287 -17.65 -3.48 -20.57
CA GLU A 287 -18.17 -2.40 -21.44
C GLU A 287 -17.75 -1.01 -20.94
N TRP A 288 -17.55 -0.86 -19.62
CA TRP A 288 -17.14 0.38 -18.96
C TRP A 288 -18.01 1.56 -19.41
N LYS A 289 -19.33 1.42 -19.24
CA LYS A 289 -20.34 2.45 -19.50
C LYS A 289 -21.50 2.29 -18.54
N PHE A 290 -22.19 3.38 -18.23
CA PHE A 290 -23.41 3.34 -17.45
C PHE A 290 -24.53 2.56 -18.13
N ASP A 291 -25.32 1.83 -17.34
CA ASP A 291 -26.63 1.34 -17.76
C ASP A 291 -27.62 2.51 -17.89
N PRO A 292 -28.11 2.83 -19.11
CA PRO A 292 -28.98 3.97 -19.33
C PRO A 292 -30.35 3.83 -18.65
N GLU A 293 -30.80 2.63 -18.28
CA GLU A 293 -32.06 2.47 -17.53
C GLU A 293 -31.92 2.93 -16.08
N LYS A 294 -30.73 2.76 -15.48
CA LYS A 294 -30.44 3.10 -14.07
C LYS A 294 -29.80 4.48 -13.93
N TRP A 295 -29.10 4.93 -14.96
CA TRP A 295 -28.33 6.18 -15.01
C TRP A 295 -28.67 6.96 -16.28
N PRO A 296 -29.91 7.49 -16.38
CA PRO A 296 -30.44 8.03 -17.64
C PRO A 296 -29.78 9.34 -18.09
N ASP A 297 -29.19 10.12 -17.17
CA ASP A 297 -28.49 11.36 -17.52
C ASP A 297 -27.27 11.59 -16.61
N PRO A 298 -26.16 10.89 -16.87
CA PRO A 298 -24.95 11.01 -16.04
C PRO A 298 -24.36 12.42 -16.06
N LYS A 299 -24.53 13.17 -17.15
CA LYS A 299 -24.02 14.54 -17.27
C LYS A 299 -24.78 15.49 -16.36
N ALA A 300 -26.11 15.39 -16.31
CA ALA A 300 -26.92 16.18 -15.38
C ALA A 300 -26.61 15.81 -13.92
N MET A 301 -26.44 14.51 -13.62
CA MET A 301 -26.04 14.05 -12.29
C MET A 301 -24.72 14.68 -11.84
N VAL A 302 -23.69 14.63 -12.68
CA VAL A 302 -22.38 15.25 -12.36
C VAL A 302 -22.53 16.75 -12.16
N SER A 303 -23.26 17.44 -13.04
CA SER A 303 -23.48 18.89 -12.94
C SER A 303 -24.18 19.29 -11.64
N GLU A 304 -25.15 18.50 -11.19
CA GLU A 304 -25.84 18.73 -9.92
C GLU A 304 -24.91 18.50 -8.72
N LEU A 305 -24.14 17.41 -8.71
CA LEU A 305 -23.14 17.14 -7.67
C LEU A 305 -22.10 18.25 -7.58
N GLU A 306 -21.60 18.73 -8.72
CA GLU A 306 -20.65 19.85 -8.78
C GLU A 306 -21.25 21.15 -8.23
N SER A 307 -22.53 21.42 -8.51
CA SER A 307 -23.24 22.59 -7.93
C SER A 307 -23.34 22.53 -6.40
N MET A 308 -23.27 21.32 -5.83
CA MET A 308 -23.22 21.07 -4.40
C MET A 308 -21.79 20.99 -3.84
N GLY A 309 -20.75 21.13 -4.68
CA GLY A 309 -19.35 20.99 -4.29
C GLY A 309 -18.91 19.55 -4.02
N ILE A 310 -19.58 18.56 -4.63
CA ILE A 310 -19.31 17.13 -4.44
C ILE A 310 -18.66 16.57 -5.71
N LYS A 311 -17.56 15.83 -5.55
CA LYS A 311 -16.93 15.06 -6.62
C LYS A 311 -17.56 13.68 -6.74
N LEU A 312 -17.82 13.25 -7.97
CA LEU A 312 -18.27 11.90 -8.26
C LEU A 312 -17.08 10.99 -8.56
N MET A 313 -16.98 9.87 -7.85
CA MET A 313 -16.08 8.76 -8.16
C MET A 313 -16.88 7.58 -8.70
N VAL A 314 -16.34 6.88 -9.69
CA VAL A 314 -17.00 5.74 -10.33
C VAL A 314 -16.10 4.51 -10.30
N SER A 315 -16.66 3.37 -9.88
CA SER A 315 -16.00 2.06 -9.90
C SER A 315 -15.63 1.64 -11.31
N ILE A 316 -14.45 1.03 -11.46
CA ILE A 316 -13.92 0.47 -12.68
C ILE A 316 -13.41 -0.92 -12.32
N TRP A 317 -14.02 -1.94 -12.89
CA TRP A 317 -13.51 -3.30 -12.83
C TRP A 317 -12.70 -3.60 -14.11
N PRO A 318 -11.49 -4.19 -13.99
CA PRO A 318 -10.72 -4.68 -15.12
C PRO A 318 -11.27 -5.99 -15.70
N THR A 319 -12.38 -6.52 -15.18
CA THR A 319 -13.01 -7.74 -15.70
C THR A 319 -13.64 -7.52 -17.08
N ILE A 320 -13.65 -8.57 -17.89
CA ILE A 320 -14.29 -8.59 -19.20
C ILE A 320 -15.02 -9.92 -19.42
N ASP A 321 -16.34 -9.82 -19.65
CA ASP A 321 -17.19 -10.94 -20.02
C ASP A 321 -17.03 -11.23 -21.53
N PRO A 322 -16.96 -12.50 -21.99
CA PRO A 322 -16.95 -12.86 -23.40
C PRO A 322 -18.08 -12.30 -24.26
N ARG A 323 -19.21 -11.92 -23.64
CA ARG A 323 -20.39 -11.29 -24.28
C ARG A 323 -20.25 -9.78 -24.44
N SER A 324 -19.28 -9.15 -23.79
CA SER A 324 -19.02 -7.70 -23.91
C SER A 324 -18.70 -7.31 -25.36
N GLU A 325 -19.20 -6.14 -25.78
CA GLU A 325 -18.90 -5.56 -27.10
C GLU A 325 -17.40 -5.33 -27.33
N ASN A 326 -16.61 -5.18 -26.24
CA ASN A 326 -15.17 -4.96 -26.31
C ASN A 326 -14.36 -6.27 -26.38
N TYR A 327 -14.94 -7.42 -26.02
CA TYR A 327 -14.18 -8.67 -25.84
C TYR A 327 -13.50 -9.15 -27.12
N ALA A 328 -14.24 -9.23 -28.23
CA ALA A 328 -13.70 -9.69 -29.50
C ALA A 328 -12.52 -8.82 -29.97
N TYR A 329 -12.67 -7.50 -29.87
CA TYR A 329 -11.63 -6.53 -30.23
C TYR A 329 -10.36 -6.71 -29.40
N MET A 330 -10.51 -6.85 -28.08
CA MET A 330 -9.38 -6.98 -27.16
C MET A 330 -8.69 -8.34 -27.30
N ARG A 331 -9.46 -9.42 -27.47
CA ARG A 331 -8.93 -10.76 -27.72
C ARG A 331 -8.08 -10.80 -28.99
N GLU A 332 -8.57 -10.24 -30.10
CA GLU A 332 -7.84 -10.18 -31.38
C GLU A 332 -6.53 -9.39 -31.30
N ARG A 333 -6.38 -8.52 -30.30
CA ARG A 333 -5.20 -7.68 -30.08
C ARG A 333 -4.31 -8.12 -28.92
N ASN A 334 -4.63 -9.23 -28.26
CA ASN A 334 -3.95 -9.72 -27.06
C ASN A 334 -3.97 -8.71 -25.89
N TYR A 335 -5.10 -8.03 -25.69
CA TYR A 335 -5.28 -7.05 -24.59
C TYR A 335 -5.94 -7.62 -23.34
N ILE A 336 -6.10 -8.94 -23.28
CA ILE A 336 -6.72 -9.65 -22.15
C ILE A 336 -5.76 -10.71 -21.62
N LEU A 337 -5.87 -11.00 -20.32
CA LEU A 337 -5.22 -12.15 -19.72
C LEU A 337 -5.74 -13.45 -20.38
N ARG A 338 -4.83 -14.42 -20.51
CA ARG A 338 -5.14 -15.73 -21.09
C ARG A 338 -4.68 -16.85 -20.18
N GLY A 339 -5.36 -17.98 -20.26
CA GLY A 339 -4.92 -19.22 -19.65
C GLY A 339 -3.73 -19.80 -20.42
N GLU A 340 -2.71 -20.27 -19.70
CA GLU A 340 -1.67 -21.13 -20.30
C GLU A 340 -2.21 -22.52 -20.60
N ARG A 341 -3.22 -22.93 -19.81
CA ARG A 341 -3.91 -24.21 -19.90
C ARG A 341 -5.39 -24.00 -19.59
N GLY A 342 -6.24 -24.80 -20.23
CA GLY A 342 -7.69 -24.72 -20.05
C GLY A 342 -8.33 -23.61 -20.89
N VAL A 343 -9.46 -23.09 -20.40
CA VAL A 343 -10.20 -22.00 -21.05
C VAL A 343 -9.71 -20.64 -20.53
N ASP A 344 -9.86 -19.59 -21.35
CA ASP A 344 -9.52 -18.20 -20.99
C ASP A 344 -10.54 -17.57 -20.01
N VAL A 345 -10.73 -18.23 -18.86
CA VAL A 345 -11.59 -17.79 -17.77
C VAL A 345 -10.79 -17.87 -16.48
N VAL A 346 -10.60 -16.74 -15.82
CA VAL A 346 -9.81 -16.62 -14.58
C VAL A 346 -10.64 -16.15 -13.39
N PHE A 347 -11.89 -15.76 -13.62
CA PHE A 347 -12.83 -15.34 -12.59
C PHE A 347 -14.28 -15.68 -12.97
N MET A 348 -15.09 -16.04 -11.98
CA MET A 348 -16.50 -16.42 -12.13
C MET A 348 -17.35 -15.61 -11.14
N PHE A 349 -17.93 -14.51 -11.59
CA PHE A 349 -18.74 -13.61 -10.75
C PHE A 349 -19.83 -12.90 -11.56
N PHE A 350 -21.04 -13.45 -11.60
CA PHE A 350 -22.10 -13.11 -12.57
C PHE A 350 -21.67 -13.35 -14.03
N GLY A 351 -21.00 -14.48 -14.27
CA GLY A 351 -20.58 -14.93 -15.60
C GLY A 351 -19.08 -15.24 -15.70
N PRO A 352 -18.66 -15.94 -16.78
CA PRO A 352 -17.25 -16.22 -17.03
C PRO A 352 -16.52 -14.94 -17.42
N GLN A 353 -15.39 -14.67 -16.78
CA GLN A 353 -14.59 -13.48 -17.04
C GLN A 353 -13.11 -13.79 -17.20
N THR A 354 -12.47 -12.95 -18.00
CA THR A 354 -11.04 -12.69 -17.88
C THR A 354 -10.80 -11.23 -17.50
N TYR A 355 -9.55 -10.79 -17.46
CA TYR A 355 -9.16 -9.43 -17.12
C TYR A 355 -8.50 -8.72 -18.31
N VAL A 356 -8.56 -7.40 -18.32
CA VAL A 356 -7.67 -6.57 -19.14
C VAL A 356 -6.23 -6.87 -18.74
N ASP A 357 -5.35 -7.07 -19.70
CA ASP A 357 -3.91 -7.19 -19.45
C ASP A 357 -3.30 -5.80 -19.24
N THR A 358 -3.31 -5.32 -18.01
CA THR A 358 -2.79 -3.99 -17.67
C THR A 358 -1.27 -3.90 -17.79
N THR A 359 -0.57 -5.00 -18.07
CA THR A 359 0.87 -4.98 -18.38
C THR A 359 1.15 -4.64 -19.84
N HIS A 360 0.12 -4.70 -20.71
CA HIS A 360 0.21 -4.37 -22.13
C HIS A 360 -0.10 -2.87 -22.39
N PRO A 361 0.82 -2.06 -22.96
CA PRO A 361 0.59 -0.64 -23.20
C PRO A 361 -0.66 -0.32 -24.05
N GLY A 362 -0.86 -1.06 -25.16
CA GLY A 362 -2.08 -0.91 -25.98
C GLY A 362 -3.39 -1.29 -25.27
N ALA A 363 -3.36 -2.22 -24.30
CA ALA A 363 -4.52 -2.54 -23.49
C ALA A 363 -4.82 -1.42 -22.49
N GLN A 364 -3.79 -0.83 -21.86
CA GLN A 364 -3.92 0.35 -21.01
C GLN A 364 -4.58 1.51 -21.76
N GLU A 365 -4.09 1.83 -22.97
CA GLU A 365 -4.65 2.89 -23.82
C GLU A 365 -6.11 2.62 -24.20
N PHE A 366 -6.41 1.39 -24.64
CA PHE A 366 -7.77 1.02 -25.00
C PHE A 366 -8.72 1.10 -23.81
N PHE A 367 -8.30 0.60 -22.65
CA PHE A 367 -9.09 0.61 -21.43
C PHE A 367 -9.42 2.05 -21.00
N TRP A 368 -8.40 2.91 -20.94
CA TRP A 368 -8.61 4.34 -20.69
C TRP A 368 -9.53 4.97 -21.73
N SER A 369 -9.39 4.67 -23.03
CA SER A 369 -10.22 5.28 -24.08
C SER A 369 -11.72 5.03 -23.88
N ARG A 370 -12.08 3.85 -23.37
CA ARG A 370 -13.47 3.48 -23.05
C ARG A 370 -13.96 4.23 -21.82
N ALA A 371 -13.17 4.21 -20.75
CA ALA A 371 -13.50 4.98 -19.55
C ALA A 371 -13.60 6.49 -19.83
N LYS A 372 -12.74 7.02 -20.70
CA LYS A 372 -12.77 8.42 -21.11
C LYS A 372 -14.09 8.75 -21.79
N LYS A 373 -14.44 8.01 -22.84
CA LYS A 373 -15.66 8.22 -23.63
C LYS A 373 -16.92 8.12 -22.77
N ASN A 374 -16.96 7.16 -21.86
CA ASN A 374 -18.20 6.76 -21.18
C ASN A 374 -18.34 7.32 -19.75
N TYR A 375 -17.29 7.94 -19.20
CA TYR A 375 -17.32 8.55 -17.86
C TYR A 375 -16.66 9.92 -17.84
N TYR A 376 -15.42 10.03 -18.29
CA TYR A 376 -14.68 11.30 -18.25
C TYR A 376 -15.39 12.40 -19.06
N ASP A 377 -15.90 12.08 -20.25
CA ASP A 377 -16.59 13.04 -21.11
C ASP A 377 -17.93 13.53 -20.50
N TYR A 378 -18.45 12.87 -19.44
CA TYR A 378 -19.59 13.34 -18.64
C TYR A 378 -19.21 14.25 -17.47
N GLY A 379 -17.92 14.44 -17.18
CA GLY A 379 -17.43 15.28 -16.08
C GLY A 379 -16.81 14.51 -14.90
N ILE A 380 -16.77 13.17 -14.94
CA ILE A 380 -16.12 12.36 -13.89
C ILE A 380 -14.60 12.51 -14.01
N ARG A 381 -13.91 12.72 -12.88
CA ARG A 381 -12.45 12.99 -12.84
C ARG A 381 -11.65 12.09 -11.92
N THR A 382 -12.32 11.23 -11.17
CA THR A 382 -11.70 10.33 -10.21
C THR A 382 -12.37 8.96 -10.31
N PHE A 383 -11.58 7.91 -10.21
CA PHE A 383 -12.03 6.55 -10.45
C PHE A 383 -11.65 5.65 -9.27
N TRP A 384 -12.51 4.66 -9.03
CA TRP A 384 -12.24 3.56 -8.12
C TRP A 384 -11.81 2.35 -8.95
N LEU A 385 -10.51 2.10 -9.01
CA LEU A 385 -9.87 0.98 -9.69
C LEU A 385 -9.89 -0.24 -8.76
N ASP A 386 -11.04 -0.90 -8.75
CA ASP A 386 -11.33 -2.08 -7.93
C ASP A 386 -10.83 -3.37 -8.62
N GLU A 387 -10.71 -4.48 -7.90
CA GLU A 387 -10.15 -5.74 -8.42
C GLU A 387 -8.74 -5.59 -9.00
N ALA A 388 -7.92 -4.76 -8.35
CA ALA A 388 -6.62 -4.32 -8.88
C ALA A 388 -5.49 -5.34 -8.71
N GLU A 389 -5.73 -6.50 -8.09
CA GLU A 389 -4.70 -7.51 -7.82
C GLU A 389 -4.15 -8.21 -9.08
N PRO A 390 -4.95 -8.80 -9.98
CA PRO A 390 -6.42 -8.92 -10.04
C PRO A 390 -6.99 -10.12 -9.25
N GLU A 391 -8.28 -10.10 -8.89
CA GLU A 391 -8.90 -11.16 -8.09
C GLU A 391 -9.17 -12.43 -8.92
N MET A 392 -8.20 -13.34 -8.95
CA MET A 392 -8.31 -14.60 -9.68
C MET A 392 -8.90 -15.70 -8.81
N ARG A 393 -9.70 -16.59 -9.41
CA ARG A 393 -10.28 -17.75 -8.72
C ARG A 393 -10.24 -18.99 -9.64
N PRO A 394 -9.30 -19.95 -9.43
CA PRO A 394 -8.25 -19.98 -8.40
C PRO A 394 -7.08 -19.02 -8.68
N TYR A 395 -6.27 -18.75 -7.65
CA TYR A 395 -5.03 -17.97 -7.75
C TYR A 395 -3.86 -18.82 -8.30
N ASP A 396 -4.04 -19.39 -9.48
CA ASP A 396 -3.04 -20.22 -10.16
C ASP A 396 -2.17 -19.36 -11.07
N TYR A 397 -1.24 -18.61 -10.48
CA TYR A 397 -0.40 -17.64 -11.20
C TYR A 397 0.40 -18.25 -12.35
N ASP A 398 0.78 -19.53 -12.25
CA ASP A 398 1.52 -20.25 -13.30
C ASP A 398 0.65 -20.57 -14.52
N ASN A 399 -0.68 -20.49 -14.37
CA ASN A 399 -1.66 -20.71 -15.42
C ASN A 399 -2.10 -19.43 -16.13
N VAL A 400 -1.54 -18.27 -15.80
CA VAL A 400 -1.94 -16.99 -16.38
C VAL A 400 -0.80 -16.40 -17.22
N ARG A 401 -1.11 -16.00 -18.45
CA ARG A 401 -0.19 -15.30 -19.35
C ARG A 401 -0.54 -13.81 -19.40
N MET A 402 0.46 -12.99 -19.09
CA MET A 402 0.46 -11.54 -19.27
C MET A 402 1.41 -11.15 -20.42
N TYR A 403 1.32 -9.92 -20.90
CA TYR A 403 2.17 -9.36 -21.94
C TYR A 403 3.66 -9.39 -21.54
N LEU A 404 3.96 -9.13 -20.27
CA LEU A 404 5.33 -9.17 -19.76
C LEU A 404 5.88 -10.60 -19.55
N GLY A 405 5.03 -11.62 -19.45
CA GLY A 405 5.48 -12.98 -19.16
C GLY A 405 4.43 -13.89 -18.55
N ASN A 406 4.89 -15.01 -18.00
CA ASN A 406 4.03 -15.91 -17.21
C ASN A 406 3.73 -15.25 -15.85
N GLY A 407 2.54 -15.46 -15.31
CA GLY A 407 2.10 -14.84 -14.06
C GLY A 407 2.97 -15.16 -12.85
N GLU A 408 3.61 -16.33 -12.77
CA GLU A 408 4.58 -16.60 -11.69
C GLU A 408 5.77 -15.64 -11.69
N GLU A 409 6.15 -15.10 -12.85
CA GLU A 409 7.29 -14.19 -13.00
C GLU A 409 6.89 -12.73 -12.80
N VAL A 410 5.67 -12.33 -13.18
CA VAL A 410 5.32 -10.91 -13.31
C VAL A 410 4.04 -10.45 -12.61
N SER A 411 3.20 -11.34 -12.07
CA SER A 411 1.84 -10.95 -11.64
C SER A 411 1.77 -9.84 -10.60
N ASN A 412 2.77 -9.68 -9.72
CA ASN A 412 2.71 -8.62 -8.71
C ASN A 412 2.74 -7.20 -9.29
N ILE A 413 3.18 -7.01 -10.55
CA ILE A 413 3.23 -5.70 -11.21
C ILE A 413 1.90 -5.26 -11.83
N TYR A 414 0.92 -6.16 -11.92
CA TYR A 414 -0.36 -5.92 -12.61
C TYR A 414 -1.07 -4.64 -12.11
N CYS A 415 -1.13 -4.46 -10.79
CA CYS A 415 -1.76 -3.31 -10.15
C CYS A 415 -1.13 -1.97 -10.58
N VAL A 416 0.18 -1.95 -10.84
CA VAL A 416 0.91 -0.75 -11.31
C VAL A 416 0.44 -0.36 -12.71
N GLY A 417 0.31 -1.34 -13.60
CA GLY A 417 -0.19 -1.12 -14.95
C GLY A 417 -1.61 -0.55 -14.95
N PHE A 418 -2.45 -1.02 -14.03
CA PHE A 418 -3.83 -0.55 -13.89
C PHE A 418 -3.89 0.91 -13.43
N ALA A 419 -3.17 1.25 -12.35
CA ALA A 419 -3.07 2.62 -11.86
C ALA A 419 -2.49 3.56 -12.93
N LYS A 420 -1.42 3.12 -13.60
CA LYS A 420 -0.76 3.88 -14.67
C LYS A 420 -1.70 4.19 -15.84
N ALA A 421 -2.54 3.24 -16.27
CA ALA A 421 -3.47 3.45 -17.39
C ALA A 421 -4.39 4.66 -17.17
N PHE A 422 -4.96 4.77 -15.98
CA PHE A 422 -5.85 5.87 -15.62
C PHE A 422 -5.09 7.15 -15.26
N TYR A 423 -3.93 7.02 -14.61
CA TYR A 423 -3.07 8.17 -14.30
C TYR A 423 -2.62 8.88 -15.58
N ASP A 424 -2.01 8.18 -16.54
CA ASP A 424 -1.53 8.77 -17.79
C ASP A 424 -2.68 9.39 -18.59
N GLY A 425 -3.82 8.69 -18.64
CA GLY A 425 -5.03 9.17 -19.29
C GLY A 425 -5.54 10.49 -18.74
N LEU A 426 -5.67 10.59 -17.42
CA LEU A 426 -6.09 11.81 -16.72
C LEU A 426 -5.05 12.93 -16.83
N LYS A 427 -3.76 12.62 -16.64
CA LYS A 427 -2.66 13.59 -16.79
C LYS A 427 -2.60 14.17 -18.19
N ALA A 428 -2.86 13.38 -19.23
CA ALA A 428 -2.94 13.86 -20.61
C ALA A 428 -4.09 14.84 -20.85
N GLN A 429 -5.11 14.85 -19.97
CA GLN A 429 -6.19 15.86 -19.99
C GLN A 429 -5.92 17.06 -19.07
N GLY A 430 -4.79 17.09 -18.36
CA GLY A 430 -4.43 18.18 -17.45
C GLY A 430 -4.99 18.04 -16.03
N GLU A 431 -5.50 16.87 -15.65
CA GLU A 431 -6.14 16.67 -14.35
C GLU A 431 -5.15 16.44 -13.20
N GLU A 432 -5.58 16.78 -11.99
CA GLU A 432 -4.96 16.35 -10.73
C GLU A 432 -5.48 14.94 -10.39
N VAL A 433 -4.59 13.94 -10.43
CA VAL A 433 -5.02 12.54 -10.30
C VAL A 433 -5.11 12.11 -8.85
N CYS A 434 -6.28 11.57 -8.49
CA CYS A 434 -6.53 10.89 -7.24
C CYS A 434 -7.51 9.74 -7.54
N ASN A 435 -7.05 8.49 -7.50
CA ASN A 435 -7.86 7.31 -7.77
C ASN A 435 -7.81 6.35 -6.59
N LEU A 436 -8.95 5.76 -6.22
CA LEU A 436 -9.03 4.71 -5.21
C LEU A 436 -8.60 3.37 -5.83
N VAL A 437 -7.67 2.63 -5.21
CA VAL A 437 -7.15 1.36 -5.75
C VAL A 437 -7.09 0.29 -4.67
N ARG A 438 -7.36 -0.99 -5.03
CA ARG A 438 -7.36 -2.09 -4.04
C ARG A 438 -5.99 -2.66 -3.77
N CYS A 439 -5.08 -2.45 -4.71
CA CYS A 439 -3.78 -3.08 -4.71
C CYS A 439 -2.72 -2.13 -5.27
N ALA A 440 -1.50 -2.31 -4.77
CA ALA A 440 -0.32 -1.55 -5.12
C ALA A 440 0.92 -2.47 -5.12
N TRP A 441 1.97 -2.01 -5.78
CA TRP A 441 3.32 -2.57 -5.74
C TRP A 441 4.34 -1.42 -5.71
N LEU A 442 5.65 -1.73 -5.73
CA LEU A 442 6.72 -0.74 -5.68
C LEU A 442 6.48 0.42 -6.66
N GLY A 443 6.46 1.64 -6.14
CA GLY A 443 6.30 2.86 -6.94
C GLY A 443 4.89 3.19 -7.40
N SER A 444 3.85 2.54 -6.84
CA SER A 444 2.46 2.85 -7.20
C SER A 444 2.04 4.27 -6.76
N GLN A 445 2.64 4.81 -5.69
CA GLN A 445 2.33 6.13 -5.14
C GLN A 445 2.42 7.26 -6.16
N ARG A 446 3.35 7.18 -7.13
CA ARG A 446 3.53 8.23 -8.15
C ARG A 446 2.34 8.36 -9.10
N TYR A 447 1.48 7.35 -9.14
CA TYR A 447 0.29 7.32 -9.99
C TYR A 447 -0.97 7.86 -9.28
N GLY A 448 -0.81 8.62 -8.18
CA GLY A 448 -1.93 9.27 -7.49
C GLY A 448 -2.93 8.28 -6.91
N VAL A 449 -2.42 7.20 -6.30
CA VAL A 449 -3.23 6.10 -5.78
C VAL A 449 -3.59 6.32 -4.31
N VAL A 450 -4.88 6.23 -3.99
CA VAL A 450 -5.40 6.03 -2.65
C VAL A 450 -5.60 4.53 -2.45
N LEU A 451 -4.71 3.88 -1.70
CA LEU A 451 -4.84 2.45 -1.40
C LEU A 451 -5.91 2.24 -0.33
N TRP A 452 -6.84 1.30 -0.52
CA TRP A 452 -7.69 0.84 0.58
C TRP A 452 -7.57 -0.65 0.85
N SER A 453 -8.03 -1.04 2.03
CA SER A 453 -7.73 -2.34 2.58
C SER A 453 -8.49 -3.55 2.02
N GLY A 454 -9.38 -3.37 1.05
CA GLY A 454 -10.19 -4.43 0.47
C GLY A 454 -11.28 -4.96 1.40
N ASP A 455 -11.81 -6.13 1.06
CA ASP A 455 -13.08 -6.67 1.55
C ASP A 455 -12.94 -7.38 2.90
N ILE A 456 -12.84 -6.59 3.96
CA ILE A 456 -12.61 -7.07 5.33
C ILE A 456 -13.91 -7.26 6.13
N ALA A 457 -13.87 -8.09 7.17
CA ALA A 457 -15.03 -8.28 8.05
C ALA A 457 -15.29 -7.05 8.93
N SER A 458 -16.56 -6.82 9.26
CA SER A 458 -17.02 -5.75 10.16
C SER A 458 -16.88 -6.19 11.61
N THR A 459 -15.65 -6.20 12.14
CA THR A 459 -15.34 -6.64 13.51
C THR A 459 -14.25 -5.79 14.15
N PHE A 460 -14.22 -5.74 15.48
CA PHE A 460 -13.13 -5.11 16.24
C PHE A 460 -11.76 -5.73 15.96
N ASP A 461 -11.69 -7.05 15.77
CA ASP A 461 -10.46 -7.74 15.34
C ASP A 461 -9.96 -7.22 13.98
N SER A 462 -10.86 -6.96 13.03
CA SER A 462 -10.49 -6.38 11.75
C SER A 462 -9.99 -4.95 11.90
N LEU A 463 -10.65 -4.10 12.70
CA LEU A 463 -10.20 -2.74 13.01
C LEU A 463 -8.76 -2.75 13.58
N ARG A 464 -8.51 -3.59 14.57
CA ARG A 464 -7.19 -3.78 15.20
C ARG A 464 -6.11 -4.19 14.21
N LYS A 465 -6.43 -5.12 13.31
CA LYS A 465 -5.51 -5.58 12.25
C LYS A 465 -5.27 -4.50 11.19
N GLN A 466 -6.30 -3.74 10.81
CA GLN A 466 -6.17 -2.67 9.82
C GLN A 466 -5.28 -1.53 10.31
N LEU A 467 -5.32 -1.21 11.60
CA LEU A 467 -4.42 -0.23 12.20
C LEU A 467 -2.95 -0.59 11.91
N LYS A 468 -2.56 -1.83 12.21
CA LYS A 468 -1.20 -2.33 11.95
C LYS A 468 -0.87 -2.40 10.45
N ALA A 469 -1.85 -2.80 9.63
CA ALA A 469 -1.68 -2.89 8.19
C ALA A 469 -1.43 -1.51 7.56
N GLY A 470 -2.19 -0.47 7.97
CA GLY A 470 -1.99 0.90 7.53
C GLY A 470 -0.63 1.47 7.95
N LEU A 471 -0.14 1.14 9.15
CA LEU A 471 1.19 1.53 9.61
C LEU A 471 2.33 0.88 8.80
N ASN A 472 2.16 -0.38 8.39
CA ASN A 472 3.10 -1.06 7.50
C ASN A 472 3.05 -0.47 6.07
N VAL A 473 1.86 -0.16 5.55
CA VAL A 473 1.69 0.55 4.27
C VAL A 473 2.37 1.92 4.28
N ALA A 474 2.26 2.66 5.38
CA ALA A 474 2.90 3.97 5.53
C ALA A 474 4.42 3.91 5.37
N MET A 475 5.05 2.81 5.81
CA MET A 475 6.48 2.58 5.61
C MET A 475 6.84 2.21 4.16
N CYS A 476 5.87 1.81 3.33
CA CYS A 476 6.07 1.46 1.93
C CYS A 476 5.92 2.65 0.97
N GLY A 477 5.97 3.89 1.46
CA GLY A 477 5.90 5.09 0.63
C GLY A 477 4.54 5.32 -0.04
N ILE A 478 3.47 4.69 0.47
CA ILE A 478 2.09 4.99 0.08
C ILE A 478 1.48 5.93 1.13
N PRO A 479 1.52 7.26 0.93
CA PRO A 479 1.01 8.20 1.92
C PRO A 479 -0.51 8.31 1.92
N TRP A 480 -1.18 7.85 0.85
CA TRP A 480 -2.63 7.93 0.70
C TRP A 480 -3.23 6.54 0.92
N TRP A 481 -3.68 6.30 2.15
CA TRP A 481 -4.26 5.03 2.56
C TRP A 481 -5.58 5.25 3.34
N THR A 482 -6.49 4.29 3.26
CA THR A 482 -7.76 4.27 4.00
C THR A 482 -8.28 2.84 4.19
N THR A 483 -9.35 2.69 4.96
CA THR A 483 -10.18 1.47 5.02
C THR A 483 -11.60 1.77 4.57
N ASP A 484 -12.44 0.74 4.58
CA ASP A 484 -13.88 0.90 4.73
C ASP A 484 -14.18 1.19 6.20
N ILE A 485 -14.69 2.38 6.55
CA ILE A 485 -15.10 2.66 7.93
C ILE A 485 -16.25 1.71 8.31
N GLY A 486 -16.03 0.91 9.36
CA GLY A 486 -16.94 -0.15 9.80
C GLY A 486 -16.59 -1.55 9.26
N GLY A 487 -15.60 -1.68 8.38
CA GLY A 487 -15.33 -2.90 7.62
C GLY A 487 -16.28 -3.04 6.42
N PHE A 488 -16.09 -4.09 5.62
CA PHE A 488 -16.86 -4.30 4.39
C PHE A 488 -18.08 -5.20 4.64
N ILE A 489 -17.87 -6.40 5.18
CA ILE A 489 -18.89 -7.48 5.23
C ILE A 489 -19.39 -7.70 6.66
N ASN A 490 -20.66 -8.07 6.80
CA ASN A 490 -21.36 -8.56 8.00
C ASN A 490 -21.69 -7.50 9.07
N GLY A 491 -21.69 -6.22 8.70
CA GLY A 491 -22.15 -5.14 9.58
C GLY A 491 -23.67 -4.96 9.54
N ASP A 492 -24.34 -5.10 10.68
CA ASP A 492 -25.78 -4.83 10.85
C ASP A 492 -26.01 -3.44 11.46
N PRO A 493 -26.52 -2.45 10.71
CA PRO A 493 -26.79 -1.10 11.21
C PRO A 493 -27.72 -1.03 12.42
N GLU A 494 -28.52 -2.07 12.68
CA GLU A 494 -29.42 -2.16 13.84
C GLU A 494 -28.76 -2.74 15.10
N SER A 495 -27.61 -3.40 14.97
CA SER A 495 -26.88 -3.99 16.10
C SER A 495 -26.17 -2.94 16.94
N GLU A 496 -26.38 -2.95 18.26
CA GLU A 496 -25.64 -2.09 19.20
C GLU A 496 -24.12 -2.30 19.13
N GLU A 497 -23.67 -3.55 18.98
CA GLU A 497 -22.25 -3.89 18.85
C GLU A 497 -21.66 -3.28 17.57
N PHE A 498 -22.38 -3.37 16.46
CA PHE A 498 -21.93 -2.79 15.21
C PHE A 498 -21.97 -1.25 15.23
N ARG A 499 -22.95 -0.64 15.91
CA ARG A 499 -22.98 0.81 16.12
C ARG A 499 -21.78 1.29 16.94
N GLU A 500 -21.39 0.55 17.99
CA GLU A 500 -20.15 0.84 18.72
C GLU A 500 -18.92 0.69 17.83
N LEU A 501 -18.81 -0.40 17.06
CA LEU A 501 -17.72 -0.59 16.09
C LEU A 501 -17.67 0.55 15.07
N MET A 502 -18.81 0.95 14.51
CA MET A 502 -18.94 2.05 13.57
C MET A 502 -18.39 3.34 14.16
N ILE A 503 -18.79 3.68 15.39
CA ILE A 503 -18.26 4.86 16.09
C ILE A 503 -16.74 4.75 16.19
N ARG A 504 -16.20 3.69 16.80
CA ARG A 504 -14.74 3.52 17.01
C ARG A 504 -13.94 3.55 15.71
N TRP A 505 -14.48 2.96 14.65
CA TRP A 505 -13.84 2.99 13.34
C TRP A 505 -13.94 4.38 12.68
N PHE A 506 -15.02 5.12 12.92
CA PHE A 506 -15.15 6.51 12.47
C PHE A 506 -14.14 7.42 13.18
N GLU A 507 -13.92 7.22 14.49
CA GLU A 507 -12.88 7.91 15.25
C GLU A 507 -11.49 7.66 14.63
N PHE A 508 -11.14 6.39 14.37
CA PHE A 508 -9.91 6.05 13.67
C PHE A 508 -9.83 6.67 12.26
N GLY A 509 -10.91 6.59 11.49
CA GLY A 509 -10.98 7.08 10.12
C GLY A 509 -10.72 8.58 9.98
N VAL A 510 -11.12 9.40 10.95
CA VAL A 510 -10.81 10.84 10.96
C VAL A 510 -9.30 11.10 10.93
N PHE A 511 -8.54 10.23 11.60
CA PHE A 511 -7.08 10.26 11.71
C PHE A 511 -6.39 9.27 10.76
N CYS A 512 -7.06 8.83 9.70
CA CYS A 512 -6.45 8.17 8.55
C CYS A 512 -6.07 9.20 7.46
N PRO A 513 -5.12 8.91 6.56
CA PRO A 513 -4.77 9.82 5.47
C PRO A 513 -5.98 10.24 4.63
N ILE A 514 -6.82 9.28 4.22
CA ILE A 514 -8.10 9.53 3.55
C ILE A 514 -9.26 9.07 4.45
N PHE A 515 -10.38 9.81 4.40
CA PHE A 515 -11.53 9.60 5.28
C PHE A 515 -12.75 9.14 4.49
N ARG A 516 -12.98 7.81 4.48
CA ARG A 516 -13.96 7.17 3.59
C ARG A 516 -14.86 6.17 4.30
N LEU A 517 -16.17 6.36 4.15
CA LEU A 517 -17.20 5.41 4.57
C LEU A 517 -17.61 4.53 3.39
N HIS A 518 -17.56 3.21 3.57
CA HIS A 518 -18.03 2.22 2.60
C HIS A 518 -18.39 0.91 3.32
N GLY A 519 -19.13 0.04 2.65
CA GLY A 519 -19.38 -1.32 3.10
C GLY A 519 -20.63 -1.95 2.49
N PHE A 520 -20.68 -3.28 2.56
CA PHE A 520 -21.82 -4.11 2.23
C PHE A 520 -22.56 -4.49 3.53
N ARG A 521 -23.58 -3.69 3.86
CA ARG A 521 -24.32 -3.80 5.13
C ARG A 521 -25.46 -4.82 5.04
N LEU A 522 -25.81 -5.39 6.18
CA LEU A 522 -27.03 -6.17 6.34
C LEU A 522 -28.27 -5.25 6.30
N PRO A 523 -29.45 -5.77 5.89
CA PRO A 523 -29.65 -7.10 5.32
C PRO A 523 -29.08 -7.20 3.90
N TYR A 524 -28.58 -8.39 3.54
CA TYR A 524 -28.11 -8.66 2.20
C TYR A 524 -29.26 -8.92 1.22
N PRO A 525 -29.09 -8.54 -0.06
CA PRO A 525 -29.99 -8.96 -1.12
C PRO A 525 -29.77 -10.45 -1.43
N VAL A 526 -30.78 -11.08 -2.03
CA VAL A 526 -30.61 -12.40 -2.64
C VAL A 526 -29.71 -12.26 -3.86
N ARG A 527 -28.65 -13.06 -3.94
CA ARG A 527 -27.70 -13.07 -5.07
C ARG A 527 -27.55 -14.48 -5.63
N ASP A 528 -27.61 -14.57 -6.96
CA ASP A 528 -27.20 -15.77 -7.70
C ASP A 528 -25.92 -15.44 -8.48
N ILE A 529 -24.78 -15.47 -7.78
CA ILE A 529 -23.47 -15.07 -8.31
C ILE A 529 -22.98 -15.98 -9.44
N LEU A 530 -23.59 -17.15 -9.62
CA LEU A 530 -23.26 -18.09 -10.69
C LEU A 530 -24.12 -17.89 -11.93
N ASN A 531 -25.23 -17.16 -11.83
CA ASN A 531 -26.06 -16.80 -12.96
C ASN A 531 -25.41 -15.63 -13.75
N PRO A 532 -25.03 -15.83 -15.02
CA PRO A 532 -24.45 -14.77 -15.86
C PRO A 532 -25.39 -13.59 -16.13
N ASP A 533 -26.69 -13.78 -15.92
CA ASP A 533 -27.74 -12.76 -16.04
C ASP A 533 -28.30 -12.39 -14.65
N GLY A 534 -27.59 -12.78 -13.59
CA GLY A 534 -27.97 -12.52 -12.21
C GLY A 534 -27.92 -11.03 -11.86
N TYR A 535 -28.87 -10.58 -11.06
CA TYR A 535 -28.90 -9.22 -10.55
C TYR A 535 -27.97 -9.05 -9.34
N CYS A 536 -27.08 -8.05 -9.40
CA CYS A 536 -26.26 -7.65 -8.26
C CYS A 536 -27.01 -6.63 -7.40
N GLY A 537 -27.74 -7.07 -6.37
CA GLY A 537 -28.47 -6.16 -5.48
C GLY A 537 -27.58 -5.36 -4.51
N SER A 538 -28.14 -4.29 -3.95
CA SER A 538 -27.55 -3.51 -2.84
C SER A 538 -27.72 -4.19 -1.47
N GLY A 539 -26.75 -3.98 -0.57
CA GLY A 539 -26.92 -4.20 0.87
C GLY A 539 -27.75 -3.10 1.53
N GLY A 540 -27.82 -3.18 2.87
CA GLY A 540 -28.51 -2.21 3.71
C GLY A 540 -27.91 -0.80 3.69
N PRO A 541 -28.55 0.15 4.40
CA PRO A 541 -28.13 1.56 4.42
C PRO A 541 -26.75 1.74 5.09
N ASN A 542 -26.00 2.76 4.66
CA ASN A 542 -24.63 3.03 5.15
C ASN A 542 -24.31 4.53 5.17
N GLU A 543 -25.32 5.38 5.20
CA GLU A 543 -25.17 6.82 5.43
C GLU A 543 -24.94 7.08 6.92
N VAL A 544 -24.32 8.21 7.28
CA VAL A 544 -23.96 8.50 8.68
C VAL A 544 -25.16 8.60 9.63
N TRP A 545 -26.36 8.81 9.11
CA TRP A 545 -27.62 8.83 9.87
C TRP A 545 -28.30 7.46 10.01
N SER A 546 -27.68 6.38 9.52
CA SER A 546 -28.27 5.04 9.46
C SER A 546 -27.92 4.16 10.67
N PHE A 547 -27.22 4.70 11.67
CA PHE A 547 -26.69 3.94 12.82
C PHE A 547 -27.30 4.33 14.17
N GLY A 548 -28.50 4.94 14.15
CA GLY A 548 -29.17 5.45 15.35
C GLY A 548 -28.69 6.84 15.79
N GLU A 549 -29.48 7.50 16.64
CA GLU A 549 -29.30 8.92 16.99
C GLU A 549 -28.00 9.21 17.76
N GLU A 550 -27.65 8.35 18.73
CA GLU A 550 -26.42 8.52 19.52
C GLU A 550 -25.17 8.42 18.64
N ALA A 551 -25.10 7.39 17.78
CA ALA A 551 -23.99 7.24 16.85
C ALA A 551 -23.95 8.39 15.84
N TYR A 552 -25.10 8.83 15.33
CA TYR A 552 -25.20 9.94 14.38
C TYR A 552 -24.59 11.23 14.94
N GLU A 553 -24.92 11.65 16.17
CA GLU A 553 -24.36 12.88 16.75
C GLU A 553 -22.85 12.80 16.99
N ILE A 554 -22.35 11.63 17.42
CA ILE A 554 -20.90 11.39 17.60
C ILE A 554 -20.19 11.46 16.24
N ILE A 555 -20.68 10.71 15.26
CA ILE A 555 -20.15 10.64 13.89
C ILE A 555 -20.15 12.03 13.27
N ARG A 556 -21.27 12.76 13.37
CA ARG A 556 -21.41 14.14 12.89
C ARG A 556 -20.33 15.05 13.46
N ARG A 557 -20.06 15.01 14.77
CA ARG A 557 -18.96 15.81 15.37
C ARG A 557 -17.62 15.47 14.75
N TYR A 558 -17.31 14.18 14.60
CA TYR A 558 -16.04 13.73 14.00
C TYR A 558 -15.89 14.12 12.53
N MET A 559 -16.98 14.24 11.78
CA MET A 559 -16.94 14.81 10.42
C MET A 559 -16.47 16.27 10.42
N TYR A 560 -16.86 17.07 11.42
CA TYR A 560 -16.36 18.45 11.55
C TYR A 560 -14.92 18.52 12.06
N VAL A 561 -14.52 17.61 12.97
CA VAL A 561 -13.11 17.47 13.38
C VAL A 561 -12.23 17.20 12.16
N ARG A 562 -12.69 16.36 11.21
CA ARG A 562 -11.98 16.16 9.94
C ARG A 562 -11.83 17.44 9.14
N GLU A 563 -12.88 18.26 9.03
CA GLU A 563 -12.81 19.54 8.32
C GLU A 563 -11.85 20.53 9.01
N GLU A 564 -11.83 20.60 10.35
CA GLU A 564 -10.84 21.38 11.10
C GLU A 564 -9.39 20.92 10.84
N LEU A 565 -9.19 19.61 10.66
CA LEU A 565 -7.87 19.01 10.40
C LEU A 565 -7.39 19.20 8.96
N LYS A 566 -8.25 19.55 7.99
CA LYS A 566 -7.86 19.62 6.56
C LYS A 566 -6.62 20.47 6.31
N PRO A 567 -6.45 21.70 6.85
CA PRO A 567 -5.24 22.48 6.64
C PRO A 567 -3.97 21.77 7.14
N TYR A 568 -4.07 21.07 8.27
CA TYR A 568 -2.97 20.27 8.82
C TYR A 568 -2.67 19.07 7.93
N ILE A 569 -3.69 18.32 7.52
CA ILE A 569 -3.57 17.17 6.61
C ILE A 569 -2.91 17.60 5.30
N MET A 570 -3.35 18.70 4.70
CA MET A 570 -2.77 19.22 3.46
C MET A 570 -1.30 19.60 3.62
N LYS A 571 -0.90 20.14 4.77
CA LYS A 571 0.52 20.38 5.08
C LYS A 571 1.32 19.07 5.13
N GLN A 572 0.77 18.02 5.74
CA GLN A 572 1.45 16.72 5.78
C GLN A 572 1.48 16.03 4.42
N MET A 573 0.40 16.13 3.63
CA MET A 573 0.35 15.62 2.26
C MET A 573 1.36 16.33 1.34
N LYS A 574 1.62 17.62 1.58
CA LYS A 574 2.69 18.35 0.90
C LYS A 574 4.06 17.73 1.20
N LEU A 575 4.39 17.49 2.48
CA LEU A 575 5.63 16.81 2.85
C LEU A 575 5.72 15.43 2.19
N ALA A 576 4.63 14.66 2.22
CA ALA A 576 4.55 13.37 1.54
C ALA A 576 4.90 13.45 0.04
N SER A 577 4.44 14.51 -0.65
CA SER A 577 4.77 14.74 -2.06
C SER A 577 6.20 15.27 -2.30
N GLU A 578 6.75 16.01 -1.34
CA GLU A 578 8.05 16.66 -1.48
C GLU A 578 9.20 15.72 -1.10
N ASP A 579 9.05 14.89 -0.06
CA ASP A 579 10.12 14.02 0.45
C ASP A 579 9.66 12.60 0.85
N GLY A 580 8.41 12.24 0.58
CA GLY A 580 7.88 10.90 0.88
C GLY A 580 7.43 10.69 2.31
N THR A 581 7.51 11.70 3.19
CA THR A 581 7.10 11.61 4.59
C THR A 581 5.63 11.17 4.73
N PRO A 582 5.32 10.02 5.38
CA PRO A 582 3.95 9.55 5.52
C PRO A 582 3.16 10.41 6.51
N VAL A 583 1.85 10.54 6.27
CA VAL A 583 0.93 11.30 7.12
C VAL A 583 0.59 10.51 8.39
N MET A 584 0.04 9.30 8.24
CA MET A 584 -0.11 8.35 9.35
C MET A 584 1.18 7.52 9.42
N ARG A 585 1.79 7.37 10.61
CA ARG A 585 3.07 6.68 10.72
C ARG A 585 3.35 6.07 12.09
N PRO A 586 4.12 4.97 12.14
CA PRO A 586 4.56 4.35 13.38
C PRO A 586 5.23 5.33 14.34
N LEU A 587 5.08 5.10 15.65
CA LEU A 587 5.76 5.90 16.68
C LEU A 587 7.29 5.91 16.47
N PHE A 588 7.90 4.79 16.09
CA PHE A 588 9.35 4.73 15.83
C PHE A 588 9.80 5.66 14.70
N TYR A 589 8.91 6.12 13.82
CA TYR A 589 9.28 7.03 12.73
C TYR A 589 9.79 8.37 13.27
N ASP A 590 9.08 8.94 14.25
CA ASP A 590 9.43 10.20 14.90
C ASP A 590 10.32 9.97 16.15
N PHE A 591 10.24 8.79 16.78
CA PHE A 591 10.89 8.48 18.06
C PHE A 591 11.85 7.28 17.98
N CYS A 592 12.62 7.14 16.91
CA CYS A 592 13.46 5.94 16.66
C CYS A 592 14.55 5.68 17.74
N GLY A 593 14.87 6.67 18.57
CA GLY A 593 15.77 6.54 19.72
C GLY A 593 15.13 5.86 20.94
N ASP A 594 13.81 5.94 21.07
CA ASP A 594 13.04 5.26 22.11
C ASP A 594 12.92 3.78 21.73
N LYS A 595 13.33 2.88 22.63
CA LYS A 595 13.24 1.44 22.34
C LYS A 595 11.85 0.86 22.59
N ASN A 596 11.00 1.58 23.31
CA ASN A 596 9.68 1.08 23.72
C ASN A 596 8.63 1.18 22.62
N VAL A 597 8.90 1.92 21.55
CA VAL A 597 7.93 2.20 20.48
C VAL A 597 7.91 1.17 19.35
N TYR A 598 8.88 0.27 19.28
CA TYR A 598 9.01 -0.69 18.17
C TYR A 598 7.92 -1.78 18.18
N ASP A 599 7.37 -2.12 19.36
CA ASP A 599 6.32 -3.14 19.49
C ASP A 599 4.90 -2.56 19.56
N ILE A 600 4.77 -1.23 19.53
CA ILE A 600 3.48 -0.53 19.70
C ILE A 600 2.82 -0.35 18.33
N GLY A 601 1.95 -1.30 17.98
CA GLY A 601 1.19 -1.31 16.73
C GLY A 601 -0.25 -0.79 16.84
N ASP A 602 -0.63 -0.28 18.00
CA ASP A 602 -1.99 0.18 18.33
C ASP A 602 -2.07 1.66 18.75
N GLU A 603 -0.97 2.39 18.54
CA GLU A 603 -0.80 3.84 18.70
C GLU A 603 0.07 4.34 17.55
N TYR A 604 -0.14 5.57 17.10
CA TYR A 604 0.60 6.11 15.97
C TYR A 604 0.65 7.63 15.95
N MET A 605 1.55 8.17 15.13
CA MET A 605 1.63 9.59 14.85
C MET A 605 0.81 9.96 13.61
N PHE A 606 -0.04 10.98 13.72
CA PHE A 606 -0.73 11.62 12.60
C PHE A 606 -0.08 12.97 12.30
N GLY A 607 0.85 12.97 11.35
CA GLY A 607 1.89 13.99 11.22
C GLY A 607 2.78 14.08 12.46
N PRO A 608 3.62 15.10 12.60
CA PRO A 608 4.62 15.15 13.68
C PRO A 608 4.03 15.55 15.03
N ASP A 609 2.79 16.04 15.07
CA ASP A 609 2.26 16.78 16.21
C ASP A 609 1.20 16.02 17.02
N LEU A 610 0.58 14.97 16.45
CA LEU A 610 -0.55 14.25 17.05
C LEU A 610 -0.24 12.77 17.26
N LEU A 611 -0.35 12.30 18.50
CA LEU A 611 -0.40 10.87 18.85
C LEU A 611 -1.85 10.43 18.98
N VAL A 612 -2.23 9.40 18.24
CA VAL A 612 -3.58 8.83 18.17
C VAL A 612 -3.54 7.41 18.73
N ALA A 613 -4.45 7.08 19.65
CA ALA A 613 -4.55 5.74 20.23
C ALA A 613 -5.98 5.19 20.12
N PRO A 614 -6.36 4.61 18.97
CA PRO A 614 -7.73 4.13 18.70
C PRO A 614 -8.24 3.08 19.68
N VAL A 615 -9.53 3.06 19.99
CA VAL A 615 -10.11 1.99 20.80
C VAL A 615 -10.47 0.82 19.90
N VAL A 616 -9.79 -0.32 20.10
CA VAL A 616 -9.91 -1.52 19.25
C VAL A 616 -10.51 -2.72 19.97
N GLU A 617 -10.98 -2.53 21.21
CA GLU A 617 -11.61 -3.56 22.03
C GLU A 617 -13.08 -3.20 22.29
N PRO A 618 -14.03 -4.15 22.12
CA PRO A 618 -15.45 -3.89 22.31
C PRO A 618 -15.77 -3.53 23.77
N GLY A 619 -16.60 -2.51 23.98
CA GLY A 619 -17.03 -2.07 25.31
C GLY A 619 -15.99 -1.28 26.10
N ALA A 620 -14.76 -1.14 25.59
CA ALA A 620 -13.71 -0.41 26.29
C ALA A 620 -14.06 1.08 26.39
N ARG A 621 -13.85 1.65 27.59
CA ARG A 621 -14.05 3.08 27.90
C ARG A 621 -12.79 3.75 28.46
N LYS A 622 -11.70 2.99 28.54
CA LYS A 622 -10.35 3.40 28.91
C LYS A 622 -9.35 2.49 28.20
N ARG A 623 -8.13 2.96 27.99
CA ARG A 623 -7.02 2.11 27.52
C ARG A 623 -5.69 2.62 28.04
N MET A 624 -4.71 1.72 28.05
CA MET A 624 -3.32 2.13 28.26
C MET A 624 -2.81 2.84 27.00
N VAL A 625 -2.07 3.93 27.22
CA VAL A 625 -1.38 4.68 26.18
C VAL A 625 0.07 4.90 26.59
N TYR A 626 1.02 4.62 25.70
CA TYR A 626 2.41 5.04 25.87
C TYR A 626 2.63 6.42 25.27
N LEU A 627 3.29 7.28 26.02
CA LEU A 627 3.68 8.61 25.57
C LEU A 627 5.19 8.58 25.31
N PRO A 628 5.64 8.63 24.04
CA PRO A 628 7.06 8.51 23.70
C PRO A 628 7.96 9.52 24.41
N GLU A 629 9.20 9.13 24.68
CA GLU A 629 10.19 10.03 25.28
C GLU A 629 10.63 11.16 24.34
N GLY A 630 11.33 12.16 24.89
CA GLY A 630 11.90 13.28 24.13
C GLY A 630 10.99 14.50 23.97
N CYS A 631 9.72 14.43 24.37
CA CYS A 631 8.83 15.58 24.47
C CYS A 631 7.78 15.40 25.58
N ARG A 632 7.03 16.46 25.87
CA ARG A 632 5.85 16.43 26.77
C ARG A 632 4.59 16.41 25.93
N TRP A 633 3.57 15.75 26.45
CA TRP A 633 2.34 15.46 25.73
C TRP A 633 1.15 16.09 26.44
N LYS A 634 0.31 16.76 25.66
CA LYS A 634 -0.91 17.40 26.13
C LYS A 634 -2.11 16.63 25.61
N ASP A 635 -2.94 16.12 26.50
CA ASP A 635 -4.24 15.52 26.17
C ASP A 635 -5.14 16.57 25.48
N ALA A 636 -5.63 16.23 24.28
CA ALA A 636 -6.43 17.13 23.44
C ALA A 636 -7.79 17.49 24.07
N GLY A 637 -8.37 16.59 24.87
CA GLY A 637 -9.68 16.76 25.48
C GLY A 637 -9.62 17.38 26.89
N THR A 638 -8.64 17.03 27.71
CA THR A 638 -8.53 17.53 29.10
C THR A 638 -7.57 18.70 29.24
N GLY A 639 -6.61 18.83 28.32
CA GLY A 639 -5.52 19.80 28.42
C GLY A 639 -4.46 19.44 29.46
N MET A 640 -4.56 18.27 30.12
CA MET A 640 -3.55 17.78 31.04
C MET A 640 -2.25 17.49 30.30
N VAL A 641 -1.12 17.82 30.94
CA VAL A 641 0.21 17.61 30.38
C VAL A 641 0.91 16.49 31.12
N TYR A 642 1.51 15.59 30.36
CA TYR A 642 2.23 14.41 30.82
C TYR A 642 3.67 14.45 30.30
N ASP A 643 4.58 13.89 31.09
CA ASP A 643 5.97 13.70 30.64
C ASP A 643 6.06 12.49 29.70
N GLY A 644 6.87 12.60 28.65
CA GLY A 644 7.18 11.48 27.77
C GLY A 644 7.97 10.36 28.48
N GLY A 645 8.04 9.20 27.85
CA GLY A 645 8.61 7.98 28.42
C GLY A 645 7.69 7.28 29.43
N THR A 646 6.40 7.63 29.48
CA THR A 646 5.46 7.13 30.49
C THR A 646 4.28 6.37 29.87
N ARG A 647 3.68 5.47 30.65
CA ARG A 647 2.39 4.85 30.32
C ARG A 647 1.31 5.44 31.21
N ILE A 648 0.18 5.77 30.61
CA ILE A 648 -0.99 6.30 31.33
C ILE A 648 -2.24 5.47 30.99
N GLU A 649 -3.17 5.40 31.93
CA GLU A 649 -4.54 4.94 31.65
C GLU A 649 -5.33 6.15 31.16
N ALA A 650 -5.59 6.21 29.85
CA ALA A 650 -6.35 7.29 29.23
C ALA A 650 -7.85 6.96 29.24
N ASP A 651 -8.67 7.96 29.59
CA ASP A 651 -10.12 7.86 29.42
C ASP A 651 -10.47 7.84 27.92
N ALA A 652 -11.37 6.94 27.55
CA ALA A 652 -11.78 6.70 26.17
C ALA A 652 -13.30 6.43 26.09
N PRO A 653 -14.18 7.33 26.59
CA PRO A 653 -15.62 7.14 26.50
C PRO A 653 -16.06 6.92 25.04
N LEU A 654 -17.30 6.45 24.82
CA LEU A 654 -17.77 6.06 23.49
C LEU A 654 -17.59 7.18 22.44
N ASP A 655 -17.69 8.43 22.88
CA ASP A 655 -17.60 9.60 22.05
C ASP A 655 -16.19 10.22 21.99
N THR A 656 -15.16 9.66 22.62
CA THR A 656 -13.83 10.27 22.63
C THR A 656 -12.74 9.24 22.44
N ILE A 657 -11.93 9.44 21.39
CA ILE A 657 -10.68 8.74 21.17
C ILE A 657 -9.54 9.40 21.97
N PRO A 658 -8.67 8.63 22.65
CA PRO A 658 -7.46 9.17 23.24
C PRO A 658 -6.56 9.81 22.17
N LEU A 659 -6.31 11.11 22.34
CA LEU A 659 -5.57 11.95 21.41
C LEU A 659 -4.66 12.90 22.19
N PHE A 660 -3.37 12.93 21.83
CA PHE A 660 -2.36 13.72 22.52
C PHE A 660 -1.59 14.58 21.52
N LEU A 661 -1.45 15.86 21.83
CA LEU A 661 -0.60 16.78 21.08
C LEU A 661 0.77 16.86 21.74
N LYS A 662 1.83 17.07 20.97
CA LYS A 662 3.07 17.61 21.55
C LYS A 662 2.78 18.96 22.22
N GLU A 663 3.35 19.23 23.39
CA GLU A 663 3.05 20.44 24.16
C GLU A 663 3.33 21.75 23.38
N ASP A 664 4.32 21.73 22.49
CA ASP A 664 4.71 22.85 21.63
C ASP A 664 4.00 22.89 20.27
N ALA A 665 3.11 21.92 20.00
CA ALA A 665 2.33 21.88 18.77
C ALA A 665 1.40 23.09 18.67
N ARG A 666 1.41 23.74 17.51
CA ARG A 666 0.54 24.88 17.19
C ARG A 666 -0.70 24.44 16.42
N LEU A 667 -1.35 23.40 16.92
CA LEU A 667 -2.59 22.86 16.38
C LEU A 667 -3.69 23.02 17.42
N SER A 668 -4.82 23.60 17.01
CA SER A 668 -6.02 23.74 17.85
C SER A 668 -7.08 22.81 17.29
N LEU A 669 -7.61 21.91 18.13
CA LEU A 669 -8.65 20.96 17.78
C LEU A 669 -9.80 21.06 18.78
N GLN A 670 -11.03 21.16 18.30
CA GLN A 670 -12.21 21.10 19.16
C GLN A 670 -12.71 19.66 19.27
N MET A 671 -12.13 18.90 20.20
CA MET A 671 -12.55 17.49 20.45
C MET A 671 -13.83 17.37 21.30
N LYS A 672 -14.18 18.42 22.05
CA LYS A 672 -15.38 18.45 22.91
C LYS A 672 -16.45 19.36 22.31
N PRO A 673 -17.74 19.08 22.54
CA PRO A 673 -18.81 19.96 22.06
C PRO A 673 -18.63 21.37 22.65
N GLY A 674 -18.32 22.33 21.79
CA GLY A 674 -18.57 23.73 22.09
C GLY A 674 -20.08 23.98 22.19
N THR A 675 -20.49 24.96 22.99
CA THR A 675 -21.86 25.46 22.95
C THR A 675 -22.24 25.84 21.51
N ALA A 676 -23.49 25.60 21.11
CA ALA A 676 -23.98 25.69 19.72
C ALA A 676 -23.64 26.99 18.96
N GLU A 677 -23.25 28.07 19.65
CA GLU A 677 -22.79 29.33 19.06
C GLU A 677 -21.41 29.25 18.37
N THR A 678 -20.61 28.21 18.63
CA THR A 678 -19.23 28.10 18.13
C THR A 678 -19.08 27.28 16.84
N MET A 679 -20.06 26.43 16.50
CA MET A 679 -19.99 25.55 15.32
C MET A 679 -20.49 26.19 14.01
N TYR A 680 -21.02 27.43 14.05
CA TYR A 680 -21.63 28.11 12.90
C TYR A 680 -20.88 29.38 12.45
N ARG A 681 -19.58 29.49 12.75
CA ARG A 681 -18.75 30.61 12.28
C ARG A 681 -17.67 30.17 11.31
#